data_AF-A0ABD7X4V0-F1
#
_entry.id   AF-A0ABD7X4V0-F1
#
_cell.length_a   1.000
_cell.length_b   1.000
_cell.length_c   1.000
_cell.angle_alpha   90.00
_cell.angle_beta   90.00
_cell.angle_gamma   90.00
#
_symmetry.space_group_name_H-M   'P 1'
#
loop_
_entity.id
_entity.type
_entity.pdbx_description
1 polymer ?
#
loop_
_entity_poly.entity_id
_entity_poly.type
_entity_poly.pdbx_seq_one_letter_code
_entity_poly.pdbx_strand_id
1 'polypeptide(L)'
;MAYTKTVWNDRIKNSAGDIIQEGTPVSAGNMNKIEKGIEDAHKQMEQAGKETVSLPYGLSVLNSPNGSPLDIQIEGRTLISMGNSDLEGGKKYVLADPKTAVVIDGTTYKGVSKFEGKNARPTIIRTANFEGKVAGSTLENPHISKRTTFNDTPITLLKPSDFTIEVNGTDGGYSTLNSLNGTLSSITMNKPYIVNGISQELFSFNLIEEVERKVGRIPGSTVTDKIIWLKNNLNKLTFNWYGFGTGMGGNKATVKFFRVSNSSWESTTGGTNSHTNSVVSKIAQIITGVTNYIDDNGFVHFLAHAEASDGTAASVVNTDYADLDIELKSNADFYAPRVPLYEVPQESYDKILVEWDAVAVVRRYPMIEGAKSLQNPIVTVEGGNLLPPFPEWNLHAEASVISPYELEVSAAGLGRNNYVKVNVVPNTDYELICDTNGSVGVLYENEDKSFTGAGYTNAFPKKFNSGSNSVVRIFVTNYMSPAGKYTFSKPMLKLASVSSSEKPFVPRNPSYLYAETILRGLNNLNDMLYQDDGKWKVLKKWEEVLLDGANPWAWHADFVGYKAIKVADAFGSITTSTNTSIYQVTNHLGALLKKLTTSSDLELNSAAAWFGNITGNAGVADVILTVPDILTGWADSYTPTSDEIKAYFNGWKVKAVDGSNKPTAWVSVLDGTDAPTQTLDYVKANKAPNYTGYRLLYQLARPRVVDITDKVEGSLSVSGQVQVSIDSGVVVREKAIPKVSTDGLYCCINSFNNPYYVGSVPLKNKVSKFLFVYKNNKIDNVWEFFEDGKGYGKQRANISLNDFDPAAEYYVTYLVWDKETFTNKPVNVKASYNTSIRSTVDQMNEQLADVKSMASIHDRYLYKLLLAAKANGWSV
;
A
#
# COMPACT_ATOMS: atom_id res chain seq x y z
N MET A 1 67.04 12.48 -53.20
CA MET A 1 67.59 11.24 -52.60
C MET A 1 66.41 10.37 -52.21
N ALA A 2 66.34 9.15 -52.73
CA ALA A 2 65.28 8.20 -52.41
C ALA A 2 65.48 7.68 -50.97
N TYR A 3 64.47 7.81 -50.12
CA TYR A 3 64.47 7.23 -48.77
C TYR A 3 64.07 5.77 -48.87
N THR A 4 65.01 4.86 -48.59
CA THR A 4 64.73 3.43 -48.46
C THR A 4 64.47 3.11 -47.01
N LYS A 5 63.27 2.59 -46.71
CA LYS A 5 62.85 2.20 -45.37
C LYS A 5 63.63 0.96 -44.93
N THR A 6 64.50 1.08 -43.93
CA THR A 6 65.20 -0.06 -43.32
C THR A 6 64.36 -0.65 -42.19
N VAL A 7 64.35 -1.98 -42.09
CA VAL A 7 63.69 -2.74 -41.01
C VAL A 7 64.53 -2.62 -39.73
N TRP A 8 63.89 -2.66 -38.57
CA TRP A 8 64.55 -2.51 -37.26
C TRP A 8 65.67 -3.54 -37.07
N ASN A 9 66.89 -3.10 -36.71
CA ASN A 9 68.05 -3.95 -36.44
C ASN A 9 68.42 -3.80 -34.95
N ASP A 10 68.29 -4.89 -34.18
CA ASP A 10 68.51 -4.93 -32.73
C ASP A 10 69.94 -4.52 -32.31
N ARG A 11 70.91 -4.66 -33.23
CA ARG A 11 72.32 -4.32 -33.03
C ARG A 11 72.87 -3.61 -34.24
N ILE A 12 73.25 -2.34 -34.08
CA ILE A 12 73.96 -1.59 -35.12
C ILE A 12 75.43 -1.95 -35.03
N LYS A 13 75.99 -2.49 -36.12
CA LYS A 13 77.39 -2.89 -36.20
C LYS A 13 78.20 -1.93 -37.07
N ASN A 14 79.47 -1.70 -36.73
CA ASN A 14 80.40 -0.98 -37.60
C ASN A 14 80.84 -1.86 -38.79
N SER A 15 81.65 -1.30 -39.69
CA SER A 15 82.21 -1.99 -40.85
C SER A 15 83.17 -3.14 -40.51
N ALA A 16 83.61 -3.25 -39.25
CA ALA A 16 84.42 -4.37 -38.74
C ALA A 16 83.56 -5.49 -38.10
N GLY A 17 82.24 -5.27 -37.97
CA GLY A 17 81.31 -6.23 -37.37
C GLY A 17 81.06 -6.04 -35.86
N ASP A 18 81.69 -5.05 -35.22
CA ASP A 18 81.51 -4.77 -33.79
C ASP A 18 80.22 -3.99 -33.53
N ILE A 19 79.51 -4.34 -32.46
CA ILE A 19 78.28 -3.65 -32.05
C ILE A 19 78.64 -2.26 -31.51
N ILE A 20 78.20 -1.21 -32.20
CA ILE A 20 78.45 0.19 -31.83
C ILE A 20 77.25 0.86 -31.15
N GLN A 21 76.07 0.25 -31.27
CA GLN A 21 74.87 0.67 -30.54
C GLN A 21 73.96 -0.55 -30.37
N GLU A 22 73.64 -0.88 -29.12
CA GLU A 22 72.65 -1.90 -28.76
C GLU A 22 71.45 -1.19 -28.14
N GLY A 23 70.25 -1.44 -28.66
CA GLY A 23 69.04 -0.99 -27.99
C GLY A 23 68.89 -1.74 -26.67
N THR A 24 68.52 -1.09 -25.57
CA THR A 24 68.16 -1.82 -24.35
C THR A 24 66.95 -2.71 -24.70
N PRO A 25 67.07 -4.06 -24.66
CA PRO A 25 65.94 -4.92 -24.95
C PRO A 25 64.82 -4.56 -23.98
N VAL A 26 63.58 -4.49 -24.47
CA VAL A 26 62.42 -4.32 -23.58
C VAL A 26 62.44 -5.50 -22.60
N SER A 27 62.91 -5.27 -21.36
CA SER A 27 63.12 -6.37 -20.41
C SER A 27 61.81 -7.14 -20.21
N ALA A 28 61.87 -8.46 -20.07
CA ALA A 28 60.68 -9.28 -19.82
C ALA A 28 59.84 -8.74 -18.63
N GLY A 29 60.50 -8.14 -17.63
CA GLY A 29 59.82 -7.46 -16.52
C GLY A 29 59.02 -6.22 -16.93
N ASN A 30 59.46 -5.45 -17.94
CA ASN A 30 58.69 -4.33 -18.48
C ASN A 30 57.56 -4.80 -19.40
N MET A 31 57.75 -5.92 -20.11
CA MET A 31 56.70 -6.56 -20.92
C MET A 31 55.57 -7.10 -20.03
N ASN A 32 55.91 -7.79 -18.93
CA ASN A 32 54.92 -8.26 -17.95
C ASN A 32 54.15 -7.12 -17.26
N LYS A 33 54.79 -5.95 -17.08
CA LYS A 33 54.11 -4.74 -16.56
C LYS A 33 53.13 -4.15 -17.58
N ILE A 34 53.43 -4.23 -18.87
CA ILE A 34 52.53 -3.81 -19.94
C ILE A 34 51.36 -4.79 -20.04
N GLU A 35 51.60 -6.11 -20.00
CA GLU A 35 50.53 -7.12 -20.00
C GLU A 35 49.60 -6.94 -18.80
N LYS A 36 50.16 -6.76 -17.60
CA LYS A 36 49.36 -6.47 -16.40
C LYS A 36 48.63 -5.13 -16.51
N GLY A 37 49.27 -4.09 -17.04
CA GLY A 37 48.62 -2.79 -17.27
C GLY A 37 47.48 -2.86 -18.29
N ILE A 38 47.62 -3.69 -19.33
CA ILE A 38 46.57 -3.98 -20.31
C ILE A 38 45.45 -4.81 -19.66
N GLU A 39 45.76 -5.81 -18.84
CA GLU A 39 44.78 -6.61 -18.10
C GLU A 39 44.00 -5.77 -17.09
N ASP A 40 44.69 -4.92 -16.32
CA ASP A 40 44.07 -4.01 -15.35
C ASP A 40 43.21 -2.95 -16.06
N ALA A 41 43.69 -2.39 -17.18
CA ALA A 41 42.90 -1.47 -18.01
C ALA A 41 41.70 -2.17 -18.65
N HIS A 42 41.84 -3.43 -19.07
CA HIS A 42 40.76 -4.23 -19.62
C HIS A 42 39.68 -4.52 -18.57
N LYS A 43 40.07 -4.94 -17.36
CA LYS A 43 39.15 -5.12 -16.22
C LYS A 43 38.46 -3.81 -15.82
N GLN A 44 39.19 -2.69 -15.83
CA GLN A 44 38.60 -1.38 -15.58
C GLN A 44 37.61 -0.96 -16.68
N MET A 45 37.89 -1.28 -17.95
CA MET A 45 36.96 -1.05 -19.06
C MET A 45 35.72 -1.95 -19.00
N GLU A 46 35.83 -3.20 -18.54
CA GLU A 46 34.68 -4.08 -18.29
C GLU A 46 33.79 -3.54 -17.16
N GLN A 47 34.40 -3.10 -16.04
CA GLN A 47 33.66 -2.50 -14.93
C GLN A 47 33.04 -1.14 -15.29
N ALA A 48 33.64 -0.38 -16.22
CA ALA A 48 33.07 0.86 -16.74
C ALA A 48 31.83 0.67 -17.63
N GLY A 49 31.51 -0.58 -18.02
CA GLY A 49 30.43 -0.91 -18.95
C GLY A 49 29.02 -1.03 -18.33
N LYS A 50 28.88 -0.94 -16.99
CA LYS A 50 27.60 -1.00 -16.25
C LYS A 50 27.44 0.19 -15.32
N GLU A 51 26.25 0.79 -15.31
CA GLU A 51 25.84 1.83 -14.36
C GLU A 51 24.79 1.26 -13.41
N THR A 52 24.79 1.71 -12.15
CA THR A 52 23.79 1.32 -11.14
C THR A 52 23.14 2.54 -10.53
N VAL A 53 21.81 2.56 -10.54
CA VAL A 53 21.00 3.65 -9.99
C VAL A 53 20.05 3.11 -8.91
N SER A 54 19.74 3.95 -7.93
CA SER A 54 18.76 3.64 -6.89
C SER A 54 17.43 4.26 -7.25
N LEU A 55 16.44 3.44 -7.58
CA LEU A 55 15.10 3.86 -7.94
C LEU A 55 14.16 3.81 -6.71
N PRO A 56 13.47 4.90 -6.36
CA PRO A 56 12.51 4.91 -5.26
C PRO A 56 11.21 4.19 -5.62
N TYR A 57 10.39 3.88 -4.61
CA TYR A 57 9.00 3.46 -4.83
C TYR A 57 8.20 4.47 -5.66
N GLY A 58 7.40 3.98 -6.60
CA GLY A 58 6.59 4.77 -7.52
C GLY A 58 7.23 4.93 -8.89
N LEU A 59 6.80 5.97 -9.62
CA LEU A 59 7.24 6.26 -10.97
C LEU A 59 8.51 7.13 -10.97
N SER A 60 9.52 6.74 -11.74
CA SER A 60 10.79 7.44 -11.90
C SER A 60 11.24 7.44 -13.37
N VAL A 61 12.17 8.34 -13.70
CA VAL A 61 12.84 8.34 -15.00
C VAL A 61 14.21 7.67 -14.89
N LEU A 62 14.52 6.78 -15.82
CA LEU A 62 15.85 6.18 -15.99
C LEU A 62 16.37 6.51 -17.39
N ASN A 63 17.65 6.81 -17.51
CA ASN A 63 18.29 7.12 -18.80
C ASN A 63 19.39 6.11 -19.11
N SER A 64 19.09 5.17 -20.02
CA SER A 64 20.10 4.25 -20.55
C SER A 64 20.60 4.76 -21.90
N PRO A 65 21.91 4.97 -22.11
CA PRO A 65 22.42 5.51 -23.37
C PRO A 65 22.15 4.59 -24.58
N ASN A 66 21.99 3.29 -24.35
CA ASN A 66 21.73 2.28 -25.37
C ASN A 66 20.61 1.33 -24.92
N GLY A 67 20.11 0.50 -25.83
CA GLY A 67 19.26 -0.64 -25.46
C GLY A 67 20.04 -1.59 -24.55
N SER A 68 19.48 -1.96 -23.41
CA SER A 68 20.12 -2.87 -22.45
C SER A 68 19.09 -3.65 -21.64
N PRO A 69 19.39 -4.92 -21.27
CA PRO A 69 18.72 -5.57 -20.14
C PRO A 69 18.83 -4.69 -18.89
N LEU A 70 17.79 -4.70 -18.06
CA LEU A 70 17.78 -4.01 -16.76
C LEU A 70 17.82 -5.04 -15.64
N ASP A 71 18.97 -5.14 -14.98
CA ASP A 71 19.17 -6.00 -13.83
C ASP A 71 18.60 -5.31 -12.57
N ILE A 72 17.83 -6.04 -11.77
CA ILE A 72 17.15 -5.49 -10.59
C ILE A 72 17.56 -6.25 -9.33
N GLN A 73 17.88 -5.52 -8.26
CA GLN A 73 17.99 -6.05 -6.90
C GLN A 73 17.04 -5.33 -5.95
N ILE A 74 16.22 -6.12 -5.25
CA ILE A 74 15.21 -5.60 -4.31
C ILE A 74 15.55 -6.12 -2.92
N GLU A 75 15.75 -5.18 -1.99
CA GLU A 75 15.95 -5.51 -0.59
C GLU A 75 14.60 -5.62 0.15
N GLY A 76 14.51 -6.62 1.01
CA GLY A 76 13.38 -6.86 1.89
C GLY A 76 13.28 -5.85 3.02
N ARG A 77 12.11 -5.81 3.64
CA ARG A 77 11.83 -4.96 4.79
C ARG A 77 10.61 -5.46 5.52
N THR A 78 10.63 -5.39 6.84
CA THR A 78 9.51 -5.66 7.71
C THR A 78 9.17 -4.41 8.52
N LEU A 79 7.89 -4.06 8.54
CA LEU A 79 7.34 -2.98 9.38
C LEU A 79 6.45 -3.59 10.45
N ILE A 80 6.51 -3.04 11.66
CA ILE A 80 5.67 -3.42 12.80
C ILE A 80 5.03 -2.16 13.36
N SER A 81 3.70 -2.08 13.30
CA SER A 81 2.96 -0.98 13.92
C SER A 81 3.09 -1.08 15.45
N MET A 82 3.60 -0.01 16.06
CA MET A 82 3.80 0.07 17.51
C MET A 82 2.55 0.58 18.25
N GLY A 83 1.39 0.71 17.58
CA GLY A 83 0.15 1.18 18.20
C GLY A 83 -0.29 0.33 19.39
N ASN A 84 0.03 -0.98 19.36
CA ASN A 84 -0.21 -1.89 20.47
C ASN A 84 1.01 -2.16 21.38
N SER A 85 2.09 -1.39 21.28
CA SER A 85 3.34 -1.72 21.97
C SER A 85 3.74 -0.62 22.95
N ASP A 86 4.37 -1.01 24.05
CA ASP A 86 5.08 -0.06 24.89
C ASP A 86 6.28 0.48 24.13
N LEU A 87 6.46 1.80 24.14
CA LEU A 87 7.55 2.46 23.42
C LEU A 87 8.76 2.57 24.34
N GLU A 88 9.73 1.68 24.16
CA GLU A 88 10.93 1.58 25.00
C GLU A 88 11.72 2.90 25.09
N GLY A 89 12.20 3.20 26.28
CA GLY A 89 13.02 4.38 26.58
C GLY A 89 14.29 4.43 25.74
N GLY A 90 14.57 5.59 25.12
CA GLY A 90 15.79 5.82 24.32
C GLY A 90 15.75 5.25 22.90
N LYS A 91 14.76 4.40 22.56
CA LYS A 91 14.48 4.02 21.18
C LYS A 91 13.84 5.17 20.41
N LYS A 92 14.04 5.17 19.09
CA LYS A 92 13.62 6.24 18.19
C LYS A 92 12.37 5.82 17.44
N TYR A 93 11.38 6.69 17.40
CA TYR A 93 10.10 6.42 16.77
C TYR A 93 9.71 7.50 15.77
N VAL A 94 8.97 7.10 14.75
CA VAL A 94 8.32 7.97 13.79
C VAL A 94 6.83 7.69 13.74
N LEU A 95 6.02 8.73 13.86
CA LEU A 95 4.61 8.73 13.47
C LEU A 95 4.53 9.30 12.06
N ALA A 96 4.01 8.52 11.12
CA ALA A 96 3.99 8.85 9.70
C ALA A 96 2.56 9.01 9.16
N ASP A 97 1.70 9.71 9.91
CA ASP A 97 0.32 9.99 9.52
C ASP A 97 -0.07 11.43 9.88
N PRO A 98 -0.46 12.28 8.90
CA PRO A 98 -0.85 13.67 9.15
C PRO A 98 -2.10 13.81 10.01
N LYS A 99 -2.96 12.79 10.10
CA LYS A 99 -4.26 12.84 10.81
C LYS A 99 -4.29 12.04 12.10
N THR A 100 -3.13 11.63 12.60
CA THR A 100 -3.02 10.96 13.89
C THR A 100 -2.11 11.78 14.79
N ALA A 101 -2.41 11.78 16.08
CA ALA A 101 -1.50 12.21 17.12
C ALA A 101 -1.31 11.09 18.14
N VAL A 102 -0.18 11.11 18.82
CA VAL A 102 0.10 10.23 19.95
C VAL A 102 0.46 11.05 21.17
N VAL A 103 -0.03 10.63 22.34
CA VAL A 103 0.36 11.21 23.63
C VAL A 103 1.21 10.21 24.38
N ILE A 104 2.41 10.64 24.75
CA ILE A 104 3.40 9.84 25.47
C ILE A 104 3.90 10.69 26.63
N ASP A 105 3.73 10.19 27.85
CA ASP A 105 4.15 10.90 29.08
C ASP A 105 3.65 12.36 29.12
N GLY A 106 2.37 12.56 28.77
CA GLY A 106 1.70 13.87 28.72
C GLY A 106 2.07 14.77 27.52
N THR A 107 3.06 14.39 26.70
CA THR A 107 3.47 15.16 25.52
C THR A 107 2.73 14.66 24.27
N THR A 108 2.09 15.58 23.54
CA THR A 108 1.37 15.29 22.30
C THR A 108 2.24 15.52 21.06
N TYR A 109 2.41 14.47 20.26
CA TYR A 109 3.04 14.52 18.94
C TYR A 109 1.96 14.38 17.87
N LYS A 110 1.70 15.45 17.11
CA LYS A 110 0.62 15.50 16.10
C LYS A 110 1.16 15.47 14.68
N GLY A 111 0.50 14.71 13.82
CA GLY A 111 0.87 14.58 12.42
C GLY A 111 2.18 13.82 12.24
N VAL A 112 2.81 14.03 11.08
CA VAL A 112 4.13 13.44 10.81
C VAL A 112 5.14 14.00 11.80
N SER A 113 5.68 13.15 12.66
CA SER A 113 6.52 13.56 13.78
C SER A 113 7.52 12.45 14.16
N LYS A 114 8.62 12.85 14.82
CA LYS A 114 9.63 11.93 15.36
C LYS A 114 9.90 12.24 16.82
N PHE A 115 10.11 11.21 17.63
CA PHE A 115 10.35 11.34 19.07
C PHE A 115 11.06 10.12 19.66
N GLU A 116 11.46 10.21 20.92
CA GLU A 116 12.04 9.10 21.70
C GLU A 116 10.97 8.43 22.56
N GLY A 117 11.06 7.11 22.73
CA GLY A 117 10.17 6.36 23.63
C GLY A 117 10.42 6.68 25.10
N LYS A 118 9.44 6.32 25.95
CA LYS A 118 9.39 6.65 27.38
C LYS A 118 8.94 5.47 28.27
N ASN A 119 9.11 4.23 27.80
CA ASN A 119 8.62 3.01 28.45
C ASN A 119 7.12 3.07 28.77
N ALA A 120 6.33 3.56 27.82
CA ALA A 120 4.90 3.77 28.01
C ALA A 120 4.12 3.42 26.75
N ARG A 121 2.88 2.99 26.94
CA ARG A 121 1.91 2.78 25.89
C ARG A 121 1.39 4.13 25.37
N PRO A 122 1.39 4.38 24.04
CA PRO A 122 0.93 5.65 23.52
C PRO A 122 -0.61 5.72 23.56
N THR A 123 -1.14 6.87 23.99
CA THR A 123 -2.55 7.22 23.73
C THR A 123 -2.66 7.67 22.28
N ILE A 124 -3.59 7.09 21.53
CA ILE A 124 -3.81 7.43 20.11
C ILE A 124 -4.97 8.42 20.00
N ILE A 125 -4.75 9.50 19.24
CA ILE A 125 -5.78 10.45 18.85
C ILE A 125 -5.91 10.41 17.33
N ARG A 126 -7.09 10.07 16.82
CA ARG A 126 -7.37 10.01 15.40
C ARG A 126 -8.28 11.17 14.98
N THR A 127 -7.85 12.00 14.04
CA THR A 127 -8.67 13.08 13.47
C THR A 127 -9.45 12.56 12.26
N ALA A 128 -10.77 12.57 12.37
CA ALA A 128 -11.73 12.24 11.33
C ALA A 128 -12.30 13.52 10.69
N ASN A 129 -12.47 13.56 9.38
CA ASN A 129 -13.07 14.70 8.67
C ASN A 129 -13.72 14.26 7.34
N PHE A 130 -14.21 15.19 6.53
CA PHE A 130 -14.88 14.90 5.25
C PHE A 130 -13.97 14.86 4.02
N GLU A 131 -12.64 14.80 4.21
CA GLU A 131 -11.70 14.68 3.09
C GLU A 131 -11.93 13.39 2.30
N GLY A 132 -11.96 13.50 0.97
CA GLY A 132 -12.20 12.39 0.05
C GLY A 132 -13.64 11.85 0.05
N LYS A 133 -14.58 12.48 0.76
CA LYS A 133 -15.97 12.03 0.80
C LYS A 133 -16.68 12.25 -0.53
N VAL A 134 -17.32 11.18 -1.01
CA VAL A 134 -18.22 11.19 -2.17
C VAL A 134 -19.66 11.04 -1.66
N ALA A 135 -20.55 11.96 -2.05
CA ALA A 135 -21.95 11.93 -1.64
C ALA A 135 -22.62 10.63 -2.10
N GLY A 136 -23.46 10.03 -1.25
CA GLY A 136 -24.10 8.73 -1.50
C GLY A 136 -23.18 7.50 -1.39
N SER A 137 -21.88 7.67 -1.12
CA SER A 137 -20.92 6.57 -0.97
C SER A 137 -20.29 6.56 0.42
N THR A 138 -20.11 5.37 1.00
CA THR A 138 -19.35 5.16 2.26
C THR A 138 -18.02 4.44 2.00
N LEU A 139 -17.67 4.19 0.74
CA LEU A 139 -16.47 3.44 0.36
C LEU A 139 -15.21 4.25 0.66
N GLU A 140 -15.17 5.51 0.23
CA GLU A 140 -14.01 6.40 0.38
C GLU A 140 -13.92 6.95 1.80
N ASN A 141 -15.04 7.46 2.29
CA ASN A 141 -15.18 8.09 3.60
C ASN A 141 -16.56 7.73 4.19
N PRO A 142 -16.61 7.11 5.38
CA PRO A 142 -17.86 6.61 5.97
C PRO A 142 -18.68 7.70 6.67
N HIS A 143 -18.13 8.90 6.85
CA HIS A 143 -18.81 10.01 7.54
C HIS A 143 -19.87 10.66 6.66
N ILE A 144 -20.85 11.30 7.29
CA ILE A 144 -21.99 11.89 6.59
C ILE A 144 -22.31 13.26 7.18
N SER A 145 -22.42 14.28 6.34
CA SER A 145 -23.05 15.56 6.67
C SER A 145 -24.44 15.64 6.03
N LYS A 146 -25.43 16.08 6.79
CA LYS A 146 -26.80 16.29 6.32
C LYS A 146 -27.27 17.69 6.70
N ARG A 147 -28.33 18.16 6.07
CA ARG A 147 -28.84 19.51 6.29
C ARG A 147 -30.35 19.58 6.19
N THR A 148 -30.90 20.67 6.70
CA THR A 148 -32.25 21.11 6.33
C THR A 148 -32.26 21.72 4.94
N THR A 149 -33.32 21.49 4.18
CA THR A 149 -33.54 22.09 2.86
C THR A 149 -34.29 23.41 2.94
N PHE A 150 -34.29 24.15 1.83
CA PHE A 150 -35.14 25.34 1.64
C PHE A 150 -36.64 25.06 1.84
N ASN A 151 -37.09 23.83 1.57
CA ASN A 151 -38.50 23.44 1.71
C ASN A 151 -38.84 22.96 3.11
N ASP A 152 -37.84 22.69 3.95
CA ASP A 152 -38.07 22.26 5.32
C ASP A 152 -38.52 23.48 6.14
N THR A 153 -39.43 23.25 7.10
CA THR A 153 -39.91 24.28 8.03
C THR A 153 -39.63 23.94 9.49
N PRO A 154 -38.41 23.53 9.86
CA PRO A 154 -38.11 23.11 11.22
C PRO A 154 -38.09 24.33 12.13
N ILE A 155 -39.06 24.39 13.03
CA ILE A 155 -39.14 25.38 14.12
C ILE A 155 -38.51 24.86 15.43
N THR A 156 -37.91 23.67 15.37
CA THR A 156 -37.19 23.00 16.45
C THR A 156 -35.94 22.32 15.90
N LEU A 157 -35.01 21.96 16.79
CA LEU A 157 -33.83 21.21 16.39
C LEU A 157 -34.22 19.77 16.04
N LEU A 158 -33.96 19.35 14.81
CA LEU A 158 -34.26 18.01 14.33
C LEU A 158 -33.35 16.98 15.02
N LYS A 159 -33.87 15.79 15.34
CA LYS A 159 -33.00 14.67 15.76
C LYS A 159 -32.25 14.12 14.53
N PRO A 160 -31.10 13.44 14.72
CA PRO A 160 -30.29 12.94 13.60
C PRO A 160 -31.06 12.11 12.56
N SER A 161 -32.03 11.30 12.99
CA SER A 161 -32.84 10.46 12.10
C SER A 161 -33.80 11.23 11.20
N ASP A 162 -34.12 12.48 11.53
CA ASP A 162 -35.10 13.30 10.78
C ASP A 162 -34.44 14.06 9.62
N PHE A 163 -33.11 14.05 9.53
CA PHE A 163 -32.39 14.59 8.39
C PHE A 163 -32.44 13.61 7.21
N THR A 164 -33.08 14.02 6.11
CA THR A 164 -33.27 13.20 4.91
C THR A 164 -32.29 13.52 3.78
N ILE A 165 -31.69 14.71 3.79
CA ILE A 165 -30.83 15.19 2.70
C ILE A 165 -29.36 15.26 3.12
N GLU A 166 -28.53 14.48 2.43
CA GLU A 166 -27.06 14.58 2.49
C GLU A 166 -26.57 15.82 1.75
N VAL A 167 -25.50 16.43 2.25
CA VAL A 167 -24.80 17.52 1.54
C VAL A 167 -24.22 16.98 0.23
N ASN A 168 -24.54 17.64 -0.90
CA ASN A 168 -24.11 17.23 -2.23
C ASN A 168 -23.83 18.45 -3.13
N GLY A 169 -23.34 18.19 -4.36
CA GLY A 169 -22.73 19.19 -5.23
C GLY A 169 -23.62 20.36 -5.70
N THR A 170 -24.95 20.33 -5.51
CA THR A 170 -25.82 21.45 -5.88
C THR A 170 -25.83 22.59 -4.85
N ASP A 171 -25.30 22.37 -3.64
CA ASP A 171 -25.41 23.30 -2.51
C ASP A 171 -24.07 23.49 -1.77
N GLY A 172 -22.94 23.36 -2.47
CA GLY A 172 -21.60 23.49 -1.89
C GLY A 172 -20.88 22.16 -1.63
N GLY A 173 -21.56 21.01 -1.55
CA GLY A 173 -20.95 19.67 -1.51
C GLY A 173 -19.90 19.41 -0.41
N TYR A 174 -19.36 18.20 -0.34
CA TYR A 174 -18.28 17.88 0.61
C TYR A 174 -16.95 18.57 0.30
N SER A 175 -16.78 19.12 -0.91
CA SER A 175 -15.62 19.94 -1.28
C SER A 175 -15.49 21.23 -0.46
N THR A 176 -16.58 21.71 0.13
CA THR A 176 -16.60 22.90 1.02
C THR A 176 -16.52 22.56 2.50
N LEU A 177 -16.41 21.27 2.86
CA LEU A 177 -16.34 20.81 4.25
C LEU A 177 -15.04 20.06 4.55
N ASN A 178 -14.19 19.83 3.55
CA ASN A 178 -13.05 18.92 3.64
C ASN A 178 -11.76 19.57 4.15
N SER A 179 -11.66 20.89 4.10
CA SER A 179 -10.45 21.64 4.42
C SER A 179 -10.82 23.06 4.84
N LEU A 180 -10.02 23.65 5.73
CA LEU A 180 -10.18 25.04 6.16
C LEU A 180 -9.57 25.95 5.09
N ASN A 181 -10.39 26.45 4.17
CA ASN A 181 -9.93 27.22 3.02
C ASN A 181 -10.77 28.49 2.72
N GLY A 182 -11.80 28.75 3.53
CA GLY A 182 -12.71 29.88 3.40
C GLY A 182 -13.88 29.64 2.43
N THR A 183 -14.00 28.45 1.83
CA THR A 183 -15.10 28.11 0.91
C THR A 183 -16.26 27.53 1.71
N LEU A 184 -17.39 28.24 1.73
CA LEU A 184 -18.47 27.95 2.67
C LEU A 184 -19.55 27.04 2.09
N SER A 185 -19.96 26.05 2.88
CA SER A 185 -21.29 25.43 2.84
C SER A 185 -22.28 26.34 3.57
N SER A 186 -23.18 26.99 2.82
CA SER A 186 -24.18 27.92 3.37
C SER A 186 -25.56 27.30 3.38
N ILE A 187 -26.07 26.97 4.57
CA ILE A 187 -27.40 26.42 4.77
C ILE A 187 -28.33 27.54 5.23
N THR A 188 -29.25 27.93 4.35
CA THR A 188 -30.16 29.05 4.59
C THR A 188 -31.62 28.61 4.65
N MET A 189 -32.33 29.04 5.68
CA MET A 189 -33.79 29.08 5.65
C MET A 189 -34.25 30.41 5.05
N ASN A 190 -34.40 30.42 3.72
CA ASN A 190 -34.60 31.63 2.90
C ASN A 190 -36.07 32.04 2.71
N LYS A 191 -37.02 31.57 3.54
CA LYS A 191 -38.37 32.14 3.53
C LYS A 191 -38.46 33.19 4.63
N PRO A 192 -38.45 34.50 4.31
CA PRO A 192 -38.77 35.57 5.27
C PRO A 192 -40.26 35.52 5.70
N TYR A 193 -40.86 34.34 5.83
CA TYR A 193 -42.24 34.14 6.26
C TYR A 193 -42.39 32.98 7.26
N ILE A 194 -41.33 32.21 7.51
CA ILE A 194 -41.37 31.13 8.53
C ILE A 194 -40.76 31.69 9.80
N VAL A 195 -41.62 32.34 10.59
CA VAL A 195 -41.29 32.72 11.96
C VAL A 195 -40.85 31.47 12.72
N ASN A 196 -39.73 31.57 13.43
CA ASN A 196 -39.05 30.51 14.17
C ASN A 196 -38.32 29.44 13.34
N GLY A 197 -38.17 29.60 12.02
CA GLY A 197 -37.39 28.65 11.21
C GLY A 197 -35.90 28.64 11.59
N ILE A 198 -35.31 27.45 11.78
CA ILE A 198 -33.91 27.27 12.18
C ILE A 198 -33.09 26.54 11.11
N SER A 199 -32.07 27.21 10.56
CA SER A 199 -31.06 26.58 9.70
C SER A 199 -30.18 25.61 10.48
N GLN A 200 -29.99 24.39 9.95
CA GLN A 200 -29.36 23.29 10.66
C GLN A 200 -28.49 22.43 9.72
N GLU A 201 -27.27 22.16 10.16
CA GLU A 201 -26.34 21.22 9.51
C GLU A 201 -25.86 20.16 10.53
N LEU A 202 -26.13 18.90 10.21
CA LEU A 202 -25.82 17.71 11.00
C LEU A 202 -24.53 17.08 10.51
N PHE A 203 -23.57 16.88 11.39
CA PHE A 203 -22.33 16.14 11.14
C PHE A 203 -22.36 14.81 11.88
N SER A 204 -22.21 13.71 11.16
CA SER A 204 -22.26 12.34 11.70
C SER A 204 -20.98 11.58 11.37
N PHE A 205 -20.28 11.12 12.41
CA PHE A 205 -19.04 10.37 12.27
C PHE A 205 -19.22 8.92 12.68
N ASN A 206 -19.04 7.98 11.73
CA ASN A 206 -18.96 6.56 12.01
C ASN A 206 -17.63 6.23 12.72
N LEU A 207 -17.69 5.97 14.03
CA LEU A 207 -16.50 5.67 14.83
C LEU A 207 -15.92 4.29 14.54
N ILE A 208 -16.79 3.29 14.29
CA ILE A 208 -16.36 1.92 13.99
C ILE A 208 -15.50 1.93 12.73
N GLU A 209 -16.04 2.49 11.65
CA GLU A 209 -15.35 2.51 10.35
C GLU A 209 -14.05 3.33 10.40
N GLU A 210 -14.03 4.49 11.07
CA GLU A 210 -12.80 5.29 11.16
C GLU A 210 -11.71 4.57 11.95
N VAL A 211 -12.04 4.00 13.10
CA VAL A 211 -11.08 3.26 13.93
C VAL A 211 -10.59 2.01 13.20
N GLU A 212 -11.48 1.20 12.60
CA GLU A 212 -11.07 -0.02 11.89
C GLU A 212 -10.24 0.26 10.64
N ARG A 213 -10.56 1.33 9.89
CA ARG A 213 -9.82 1.69 8.68
C ARG A 213 -8.47 2.34 8.99
N LYS A 214 -8.33 3.09 10.09
CA LYS A 214 -7.17 3.98 10.32
C LYS A 214 -6.35 3.67 11.57
N VAL A 215 -6.89 2.97 12.56
CA VAL A 215 -6.23 2.72 13.84
C VAL A 215 -5.95 1.23 14.08
N GLY A 216 -6.92 0.36 13.83
CA GLY A 216 -6.79 -1.08 14.05
C GLY A 216 -8.16 -1.75 14.16
N ARG A 217 -8.24 -3.07 13.96
CA ARG A 217 -9.53 -3.78 14.00
C ARG A 217 -10.06 -3.79 15.43
N ILE A 218 -11.33 -3.43 15.59
CA ILE A 218 -11.97 -3.40 16.91
C ILE A 218 -12.28 -4.84 17.34
N PRO A 219 -11.97 -5.24 18.58
CA PRO A 219 -12.42 -6.51 19.13
C PRO A 219 -13.94 -6.67 19.12
N GLY A 220 -14.42 -7.84 18.66
CA GLY A 220 -15.84 -8.14 18.52
C GLY A 220 -16.21 -8.54 17.09
N SER A 221 -17.18 -9.45 16.95
CA SER A 221 -17.63 -9.97 15.66
C SER A 221 -18.88 -9.26 15.14
N THR A 222 -19.68 -8.65 16.03
CA THR A 222 -20.90 -7.90 15.66
C THR A 222 -20.73 -6.39 15.84
N VAL A 223 -21.61 -5.60 15.22
CA VAL A 223 -21.66 -4.13 15.41
C VAL A 223 -21.86 -3.80 16.90
N THR A 224 -22.72 -4.53 17.59
CA THR A 224 -23.00 -4.36 19.02
C THR A 224 -21.75 -4.56 19.88
N ASP A 225 -20.97 -5.62 19.62
CA ASP A 225 -19.73 -5.89 20.37
C ASP A 225 -18.72 -4.74 20.20
N LYS A 226 -18.56 -4.27 18.96
CA LYS A 226 -17.66 -3.15 18.64
C LYS A 226 -18.09 -1.85 19.32
N ILE A 227 -19.39 -1.59 19.43
CA ILE A 227 -19.92 -0.44 20.18
C ILE A 227 -19.60 -0.57 21.67
N ILE A 228 -19.78 -1.75 22.27
CA ILE A 228 -19.41 -1.99 23.68
C ILE A 228 -17.92 -1.73 23.88
N TRP A 229 -17.09 -2.22 22.96
CA TRP A 229 -15.65 -1.97 23.01
C TRP A 229 -15.33 -0.46 22.93
N LEU A 230 -15.92 0.28 21.98
CA LEU A 230 -15.72 1.73 21.86
C LEU A 230 -16.12 2.48 23.13
N LYS A 231 -17.28 2.13 23.72
CA LYS A 231 -17.77 2.72 24.98
C LYS A 231 -16.79 2.52 26.13
N ASN A 232 -16.07 1.39 26.15
CA ASN A 232 -15.09 1.08 27.19
C ASN A 232 -13.70 1.69 26.93
N ASN A 233 -13.35 1.96 25.67
CA ASN A 233 -11.97 2.28 25.26
C ASN A 233 -11.76 3.70 24.73
N LEU A 234 -12.82 4.47 24.47
CA LEU A 234 -12.70 5.89 24.18
C LEU A 234 -12.45 6.68 25.47
N ASN A 235 -11.53 7.64 25.40
CA ASN A 235 -11.23 8.57 26.48
C ASN A 235 -11.97 9.89 26.28
N LYS A 236 -11.93 10.44 25.06
CA LYS A 236 -12.46 11.77 24.77
C LYS A 236 -12.80 11.92 23.29
N LEU A 237 -13.87 12.66 22.99
CA LEU A 237 -14.17 13.15 21.65
C LEU A 237 -14.08 14.67 21.65
N THR A 238 -13.40 15.25 20.65
CA THR A 238 -13.38 16.70 20.44
C THR A 238 -13.85 17.02 19.03
N PHE A 239 -15.06 17.54 18.91
CA PHE A 239 -15.59 18.00 17.62
C PHE A 239 -15.23 19.47 17.41
N ASN A 240 -14.54 19.74 16.32
CA ASN A 240 -14.10 21.06 15.91
C ASN A 240 -14.91 21.50 14.70
N TRP A 241 -15.70 22.55 14.84
CA TRP A 241 -16.45 23.16 13.75
C TRP A 241 -15.90 24.56 13.48
N TYR A 242 -15.75 24.91 12.20
CA TYR A 242 -15.24 26.18 11.74
C TYR A 242 -16.28 26.84 10.85
N GLY A 243 -16.84 27.96 11.31
CA GLY A 243 -17.92 28.64 10.59
C GLY A 243 -18.46 29.86 11.32
N PHE A 244 -19.61 30.35 10.88
CA PHE A 244 -20.38 31.39 11.55
C PHE A 244 -21.86 31.32 11.16
N GLY A 245 -22.73 31.98 11.94
CA GLY A 245 -24.17 31.98 11.71
C GLY A 245 -24.71 33.40 11.66
N THR A 246 -25.77 33.63 10.90
CA THR A 246 -26.47 34.92 10.80
C THR A 246 -27.96 34.74 11.07
N GLY A 247 -28.58 35.74 11.70
CA GLY A 247 -30.00 35.73 12.04
C GLY A 247 -30.49 37.10 12.53
N MET A 248 -31.70 37.14 13.09
CA MET A 248 -32.34 38.40 13.53
C MET A 248 -31.52 39.22 14.56
N GLY A 249 -30.75 38.53 15.41
CA GLY A 249 -29.93 39.15 16.47
C GLY A 249 -28.51 39.51 16.04
N GLY A 250 -28.22 39.49 14.74
CA GLY A 250 -26.86 39.61 14.20
C GLY A 250 -26.21 38.25 13.98
N ASN A 251 -24.90 38.16 14.22
CA ASN A 251 -24.15 36.92 14.01
C ASN A 251 -24.19 36.06 15.26
N LYS A 252 -24.63 34.81 15.13
CA LYS A 252 -24.50 33.79 16.17
C LYS A 252 -24.61 32.39 15.57
N ALA A 253 -23.62 31.55 15.86
CA ALA A 253 -23.64 30.12 15.59
C ALA A 253 -23.59 29.35 16.91
N THR A 254 -24.29 28.23 16.96
CA THR A 254 -24.27 27.30 18.08
C THR A 254 -24.00 25.88 17.57
N VAL A 255 -23.15 25.13 18.29
CA VAL A 255 -22.92 23.71 18.04
C VAL A 255 -23.38 22.89 19.25
N LYS A 256 -24.09 21.79 19.00
CA LYS A 256 -24.55 20.82 19.99
C LYS A 256 -24.15 19.40 19.60
N PHE A 257 -24.20 18.46 20.54
CA PHE A 257 -24.04 17.02 20.29
C PHE A 257 -25.26 16.25 20.76
N PHE A 258 -25.53 15.12 20.12
CA PHE A 258 -26.75 14.35 20.36
C PHE A 258 -26.51 13.25 21.38
N ARG A 259 -27.28 13.27 22.47
CA ARG A 259 -27.33 12.19 23.45
C ARG A 259 -28.39 11.18 23.05
N VAL A 260 -27.95 9.95 22.78
CA VAL A 260 -28.81 8.85 22.33
C VAL A 260 -29.71 8.35 23.46
N SER A 261 -29.18 8.26 24.69
CA SER A 261 -29.89 7.64 25.82
C SER A 261 -31.20 8.33 26.22
N ASN A 262 -31.39 9.61 25.88
CA ASN A 262 -32.61 10.37 26.14
C ASN A 262 -33.10 11.16 24.90
N SER A 263 -32.54 10.87 23.72
CA SER A 263 -32.88 11.52 22.44
C SER A 263 -32.89 13.06 22.49
N SER A 264 -31.81 13.67 23.00
CA SER A 264 -31.74 15.13 23.20
C SER A 264 -30.43 15.76 22.72
N TRP A 265 -30.48 17.05 22.36
CA TRP A 265 -29.30 17.85 22.04
C TRP A 265 -28.72 18.49 23.31
N GLU A 266 -27.47 18.16 23.62
CA GLU A 266 -26.74 18.69 24.78
C GLU A 266 -25.67 19.71 24.36
N SER A 267 -25.28 20.57 25.30
CA SER A 267 -24.17 21.52 25.15
C SER A 267 -22.94 21.01 25.90
N THR A 268 -21.77 21.51 25.50
CA THR A 268 -20.48 20.90 25.89
C THR A 268 -20.29 20.68 27.37
N THR A 269 -19.59 19.58 27.70
CA THR A 269 -19.05 19.35 29.05
C THR A 269 -17.74 20.12 29.31
N GLY A 270 -17.12 20.66 28.24
CA GLY A 270 -15.97 21.58 28.29
C GLY A 270 -15.66 22.21 26.92
N GLY A 271 -15.11 23.42 26.86
CA GLY A 271 -14.93 24.17 25.60
C GLY A 271 -16.03 25.21 25.34
N THR A 272 -16.25 25.60 24.08
CA THR A 272 -17.19 26.65 23.69
C THR A 272 -18.28 26.07 22.80
N ASN A 273 -19.54 26.43 23.02
CA ASN A 273 -20.69 25.96 22.22
C ASN A 273 -21.29 27.00 21.27
N SER A 274 -20.90 28.27 21.38
CA SER A 274 -21.37 29.33 20.49
C SER A 274 -20.40 30.49 20.39
N HIS A 275 -20.50 31.27 19.32
CA HIS A 275 -19.85 32.59 19.20
C HIS A 275 -20.68 33.54 18.35
N THR A 276 -20.33 34.82 18.38
CA THR A 276 -21.01 35.89 17.62
C THR A 276 -20.14 36.53 16.53
N ASN A 277 -19.05 35.88 16.14
CA ASN A 277 -18.18 36.36 15.05
C ASN A 277 -18.91 36.31 13.70
N SER A 278 -18.60 37.27 12.83
CA SER A 278 -19.14 37.39 11.47
C SER A 278 -18.26 36.74 10.39
N VAL A 279 -17.21 36.04 10.82
CA VAL A 279 -16.21 35.39 9.96
C VAL A 279 -15.95 33.98 10.51
N VAL A 280 -15.41 33.10 9.66
CA VAL A 280 -15.07 31.71 10.02
C VAL A 280 -14.29 31.68 11.33
N SER A 281 -14.88 31.04 12.33
CA SER A 281 -14.35 30.94 13.68
C SER A 281 -14.58 29.54 14.24
N LYS A 282 -13.72 29.11 15.16
CA LYS A 282 -13.76 27.76 15.71
C LYS A 282 -14.74 27.65 16.90
N ILE A 283 -15.59 26.64 16.88
CA ILE A 283 -16.32 26.11 18.04
C ILE A 283 -15.79 24.70 18.32
N ALA A 284 -15.42 24.42 19.58
CA ALA A 284 -14.90 23.13 20.00
C ALA A 284 -15.81 22.51 21.07
N GLN A 285 -16.45 21.39 20.74
CA GLN A 285 -17.25 20.58 21.68
C GLN A 285 -16.41 19.42 22.20
N ILE A 286 -16.36 19.25 23.53
CA ILE A 286 -15.57 18.20 24.19
C ILE A 286 -16.50 17.29 24.99
N ILE A 287 -16.35 15.98 24.78
CA ILE A 287 -17.10 14.91 25.44
C ILE A 287 -16.12 13.94 26.11
N THR A 288 -16.17 13.78 27.43
CA THR A 288 -15.34 12.82 28.21
C THR A 288 -16.13 11.58 28.69
N GLY A 289 -17.46 11.64 28.68
CA GLY A 289 -18.37 10.53 29.03
C GLY A 289 -19.07 9.93 27.80
N VAL A 290 -18.30 9.42 26.84
CA VAL A 290 -18.76 9.12 25.46
C VAL A 290 -19.88 8.06 25.34
N THR A 291 -20.12 7.26 26.38
CA THR A 291 -20.98 6.07 26.35
C THR A 291 -22.42 6.35 25.89
N ASN A 292 -22.99 7.51 26.22
CA ASN A 292 -24.38 7.85 25.91
C ASN A 292 -24.58 8.51 24.54
N TYR A 293 -23.51 8.70 23.78
CA TYR A 293 -23.50 9.52 22.55
C TYR A 293 -23.29 8.70 21.28
N ILE A 294 -22.93 7.41 21.42
CA ILE A 294 -22.73 6.47 20.31
C ILE A 294 -24.06 5.76 20.05
N ASP A 295 -24.58 5.88 18.83
CA ASP A 295 -25.81 5.22 18.40
C ASP A 295 -25.61 3.71 18.12
N ASP A 296 -26.70 3.03 17.79
CA ASP A 296 -26.72 1.58 17.55
C ASP A 296 -25.95 1.15 16.28
N ASN A 297 -25.51 2.11 15.46
CA ASN A 297 -24.70 1.89 14.25
C ASN A 297 -23.25 2.38 14.42
N GLY A 298 -22.87 2.85 15.61
CA GLY A 298 -21.53 3.35 15.89
C GLY A 298 -21.27 4.80 15.48
N PHE A 299 -22.31 5.59 15.21
CA PHE A 299 -22.21 7.01 14.89
C PHE A 299 -22.28 7.89 16.13
N VAL A 300 -21.59 9.03 16.05
CA VAL A 300 -21.80 10.19 16.92
C VAL A 300 -22.27 11.37 16.07
N HIS A 301 -23.11 12.23 16.64
CA HIS A 301 -23.77 13.30 15.90
C HIS A 301 -23.58 14.68 16.54
N PHE A 302 -23.31 15.66 15.71
CA PHE A 302 -23.13 17.06 16.06
C PHE A 302 -24.01 17.93 15.16
N LEU A 303 -24.50 19.04 15.68
CA LEU A 303 -25.41 19.95 14.97
C LEU A 303 -24.89 21.37 15.07
N ALA A 304 -24.59 21.99 13.93
CA ALA A 304 -24.40 23.43 13.83
C ALA A 304 -25.73 24.09 13.43
N HIS A 305 -26.10 25.16 14.11
CA HIS A 305 -27.30 25.94 13.80
C HIS A 305 -27.13 27.42 14.11
N ALA A 306 -27.91 28.25 13.43
CA ALA A 306 -28.01 29.68 13.72
C ALA A 306 -29.25 29.99 14.59
N GLU A 307 -29.43 31.26 14.93
CA GLU A 307 -30.65 31.73 15.58
C GLU A 307 -31.85 31.64 14.63
N ALA A 308 -33.04 31.50 15.20
CA ALA A 308 -34.28 31.34 14.44
C ALA A 308 -34.61 32.61 13.63
N SER A 309 -35.27 32.43 12.48
CA SER A 309 -35.80 33.55 11.70
C SER A 309 -36.98 34.21 12.43
N ASP A 310 -37.07 35.53 12.36
CA ASP A 310 -38.22 36.32 12.82
C ASP A 310 -39.28 36.50 11.72
N GLY A 311 -39.13 35.85 10.56
CA GLY A 311 -39.95 36.14 9.39
C GLY A 311 -39.54 37.44 8.68
N THR A 312 -38.33 37.94 8.88
CA THR A 312 -37.74 39.03 8.08
C THR A 312 -36.27 38.75 7.81
N ALA A 313 -35.47 38.52 8.85
CA ALA A 313 -34.10 38.05 8.76
C ALA A 313 -34.05 36.53 8.58
N ALA A 314 -33.30 36.05 7.59
CA ALA A 314 -33.08 34.62 7.38
C ALA A 314 -32.19 34.03 8.46
N SER A 315 -32.44 32.77 8.84
CA SER A 315 -31.51 31.96 9.61
C SER A 315 -30.50 31.33 8.63
N VAL A 316 -29.20 31.58 8.83
CA VAL A 316 -28.14 31.02 7.99
C VAL A 316 -27.02 30.45 8.85
N VAL A 317 -26.63 29.20 8.59
CA VAL A 317 -25.38 28.63 9.10
C VAL A 317 -24.39 28.47 7.95
N ASN A 318 -23.17 28.96 8.15
CA ASN A 318 -22.09 28.89 7.18
C ASN A 318 -20.95 28.05 7.77
N THR A 319 -20.65 26.91 7.15
CA THR A 319 -19.59 26.00 7.56
C THR A 319 -18.46 26.02 6.54
N ASP A 320 -17.21 26.15 6.99
CA ASP A 320 -16.00 26.01 6.16
C ASP A 320 -15.35 24.63 6.37
N TYR A 321 -15.34 24.16 7.62
CA TYR A 321 -14.65 22.91 7.95
C TYR A 321 -15.17 22.28 9.23
N ALA A 322 -15.15 20.95 9.28
CA ALA A 322 -15.50 20.20 10.48
C ALA A 322 -14.63 18.94 10.62
N ASP A 323 -14.14 18.69 11.83
CA ASP A 323 -13.40 17.48 12.19
C ASP A 323 -13.74 16.97 13.58
N LEU A 324 -13.39 15.70 13.82
CA LEU A 324 -13.56 15.02 15.09
C LEU A 324 -12.23 14.37 15.49
N ASP A 325 -11.65 14.84 16.60
CA ASP A 325 -10.56 14.14 17.27
C ASP A 325 -11.13 13.03 18.17
N ILE A 326 -10.78 11.79 17.85
CA ILE A 326 -11.15 10.56 18.56
C ILE A 326 -9.96 10.12 19.42
N GLU A 327 -10.01 10.42 20.72
CA GLU A 327 -8.96 10.03 21.67
C GLU A 327 -9.31 8.71 22.35
N LEU A 328 -8.44 7.73 22.16
CA LEU A 328 -8.54 6.40 22.76
C LEU A 328 -7.79 6.36 24.08
N LYS A 329 -8.18 5.47 24.99
CA LYS A 329 -7.38 5.18 26.18
C LYS A 329 -6.05 4.54 25.77
N SER A 330 -4.99 4.75 26.54
CA SER A 330 -3.68 4.15 26.26
C SER A 330 -3.72 2.62 26.20
N ASN A 331 -4.58 1.99 27.01
CA ASN A 331 -4.78 0.53 27.03
C ASN A 331 -5.86 0.01 26.06
N ALA A 332 -6.28 0.82 25.08
CA ALA A 332 -7.19 0.38 24.04
C ALA A 332 -6.45 -0.58 23.07
N ASP A 333 -6.58 -1.88 23.30
CA ASP A 333 -5.96 -2.90 22.46
C ASP A 333 -6.81 -3.23 21.23
N PHE A 334 -6.18 -3.17 20.05
CA PHE A 334 -6.77 -3.55 18.76
C PHE A 334 -6.36 -4.96 18.34
N TYR A 335 -7.16 -5.61 17.49
CA TYR A 335 -6.61 -6.68 16.66
C TYR A 335 -5.83 -6.07 15.50
N ALA A 336 -4.54 -6.39 15.43
CA ALA A 336 -3.67 -5.99 14.34
C ALA A 336 -3.66 -4.46 14.10
N PRO A 337 -2.90 -3.70 14.90
CA PRO A 337 -2.90 -2.24 14.87
C PRO A 337 -2.45 -1.73 13.49
N ARG A 338 -3.05 -0.62 13.05
CA ARG A 338 -2.80 0.03 11.76
C ARG A 338 -2.16 1.41 11.91
N VAL A 339 -1.86 1.86 13.13
CA VAL A 339 -1.22 3.16 13.33
C VAL A 339 0.16 3.18 12.65
N PRO A 340 0.49 4.13 11.76
CA PRO A 340 1.79 4.25 11.11
C PRO A 340 2.88 4.78 12.07
N LEU A 341 3.06 4.07 13.18
CA LEU A 341 4.00 4.36 14.25
C LEU A 341 5.06 3.26 14.27
N TYR A 342 6.32 3.61 14.02
CA TYR A 342 7.40 2.62 13.83
C TYR A 342 8.64 2.96 14.66
N GLU A 343 9.30 1.94 15.20
CA GLU A 343 10.70 2.05 15.65
C GLU A 343 11.59 2.24 14.41
N VAL A 344 12.56 3.16 14.48
CA VAL A 344 13.49 3.47 13.39
C VAL A 344 14.94 3.50 13.86
N PRO A 345 15.92 3.17 13.00
CA PRO A 345 17.32 3.33 13.34
C PRO A 345 17.69 4.82 13.41
N GLN A 346 18.77 5.12 14.13
CA GLN A 346 19.30 6.48 14.34
C GLN A 346 19.49 7.23 13.00
N GLU A 347 20.08 6.58 12.00
CA GLU A 347 20.32 7.18 10.68
C GLU A 347 19.03 7.67 9.98
N SER A 348 17.91 6.95 10.18
CA SER A 348 16.64 7.33 9.59
C SER A 348 15.98 8.43 10.42
N TYR A 349 16.10 8.33 11.74
CA TYR A 349 15.61 9.36 12.66
C TYR A 349 16.21 10.73 12.36
N ASP A 350 17.50 10.81 12.07
CA ASP A 350 18.19 12.08 11.80
C ASP A 350 17.71 12.74 10.50
N LYS A 351 17.30 11.96 9.51
CA LYS A 351 16.82 12.44 8.19
C LYS A 351 15.34 12.85 8.18
N ILE A 352 14.52 12.25 9.04
CA ILE A 352 13.07 12.53 9.11
C ILE A 352 12.83 14.01 9.44
N LEU A 353 12.02 14.69 8.63
CA LEU A 353 11.68 16.12 8.75
C LEU A 353 12.89 17.07 8.67
N VAL A 354 14.00 16.59 8.11
CA VAL A 354 15.22 17.37 7.86
C VAL A 354 15.60 17.23 6.38
N GLU A 355 15.92 16.01 5.96
CA GLU A 355 16.15 15.67 4.54
C GLU A 355 14.89 15.14 3.86
N TRP A 356 14.02 14.46 4.63
CA TRP A 356 12.76 13.93 4.14
C TRP A 356 11.60 14.79 4.62
N ASP A 357 10.89 15.41 3.69
CA ASP A 357 9.63 16.09 3.99
C ASP A 357 8.55 15.10 4.47
N ALA A 358 7.42 15.64 4.94
CA ALA A 358 6.32 14.83 5.45
C ALA A 358 5.81 13.80 4.43
N VAL A 359 5.76 14.17 3.15
CA VAL A 359 5.31 13.29 2.05
C VAL A 359 6.28 12.12 1.86
N ALA A 360 7.58 12.37 1.87
CA ALA A 360 8.61 11.36 1.78
C ALA A 360 8.61 10.42 3.01
N VAL A 361 8.35 10.95 4.20
CA VAL A 361 8.21 10.14 5.43
C VAL A 361 6.99 9.22 5.34
N VAL A 362 5.81 9.72 4.97
CA VAL A 362 4.59 8.91 4.76
C VAL A 362 4.81 7.84 3.69
N ARG A 363 5.52 8.16 2.61
CA ARG A 363 5.86 7.19 1.56
C ARG A 363 6.79 6.09 2.08
N ARG A 364 7.78 6.44 2.90
CA ARG A 364 8.75 5.50 3.50
C ARG A 364 8.15 4.68 4.64
N TYR A 365 7.19 5.19 5.37
CA TYR A 365 6.58 4.54 6.53
C TYR A 365 5.05 4.49 6.37
N PRO A 366 4.55 3.78 5.35
CA PRO A 366 3.12 3.73 5.06
C PRO A 366 2.36 3.01 6.16
N MET A 367 1.05 3.18 6.22
CA MET A 367 0.15 2.37 7.03
C MET A 367 0.26 0.88 6.67
N ILE A 368 0.35 0.02 7.68
CA ILE A 368 0.32 -1.44 7.57
C ILE A 368 -0.46 -2.05 8.75
N GLU A 369 -1.05 -3.22 8.55
CA GLU A 369 -1.77 -3.96 9.58
C GLU A 369 -0.83 -4.89 10.37
N GLY A 370 -0.67 -4.62 11.66
CA GLY A 370 0.15 -5.38 12.59
C GLY A 370 1.62 -5.37 12.18
N ALA A 371 2.08 -6.49 11.63
CA ALA A 371 3.42 -6.64 11.07
C ALA A 371 3.35 -7.13 9.62
N LYS A 372 4.03 -6.43 8.70
CA LYS A 372 4.06 -6.76 7.27
C LYS A 372 5.47 -6.64 6.69
N SER A 373 5.85 -7.68 5.97
CA SER A 373 7.07 -7.68 5.15
C SER A 373 6.75 -7.26 3.72
N LEU A 374 7.78 -6.86 2.97
CA LEU A 374 7.64 -6.61 1.55
C LEU A 374 7.22 -7.90 0.85
N GLN A 375 6.10 -7.87 0.15
CA GLN A 375 5.52 -9.02 -0.51
C GLN A 375 5.13 -8.68 -1.95
N ASN A 376 5.47 -9.61 -2.83
CA ASN A 376 5.16 -9.59 -4.25
C ASN A 376 5.57 -8.28 -4.96
N PRO A 377 6.87 -7.92 -4.98
CA PRO A 377 7.33 -6.72 -5.67
C PRO A 377 7.10 -6.82 -7.19
N ILE A 378 6.88 -5.66 -7.80
CA ILE A 378 6.64 -5.49 -9.23
C ILE A 378 7.48 -4.33 -9.76
N VAL A 379 8.09 -4.53 -10.93
CA VAL A 379 8.78 -3.49 -11.69
C VAL A 379 8.20 -3.46 -13.10
N THR A 380 7.93 -2.27 -13.63
CA THR A 380 7.47 -2.06 -15.01
C THR A 380 8.28 -0.96 -15.68
N VAL A 381 8.66 -1.15 -16.93
CA VAL A 381 9.31 -0.14 -17.78
C VAL A 381 8.39 0.12 -18.98
N GLU A 382 7.96 1.36 -19.21
CA GLU A 382 6.93 1.70 -20.22
C GLU A 382 7.39 1.63 -21.69
N GLY A 383 8.70 1.51 -21.93
CA GLY A 383 9.27 1.55 -23.27
C GLY A 383 9.34 2.97 -23.86
N GLY A 384 9.48 3.09 -25.18
CA GLY A 384 9.72 4.36 -25.87
C GLY A 384 8.47 5.20 -26.18
N ASN A 385 7.26 4.61 -26.08
CA ASN A 385 5.98 5.28 -26.32
C ASN A 385 5.04 5.00 -25.14
N LEU A 386 4.55 6.05 -24.50
CA LEU A 386 3.63 5.98 -23.37
C LEU A 386 2.16 5.81 -23.77
N LEU A 387 1.83 5.92 -25.07
CA LEU A 387 0.44 5.85 -25.54
C LEU A 387 0.03 4.42 -25.92
N PRO A 388 -1.04 3.88 -25.32
CA PRO A 388 -1.61 2.63 -25.77
C PRO A 388 -2.28 2.78 -27.15
N PRO A 389 -2.58 1.67 -27.84
CA PRO A 389 -3.34 1.69 -29.09
C PRO A 389 -4.76 2.25 -28.90
N PHE A 390 -5.38 2.76 -29.96
CA PHE A 390 -6.70 3.41 -29.94
C PHE A 390 -7.87 2.57 -29.40
N PRO A 391 -7.92 1.23 -29.53
CA PRO A 391 -8.96 0.43 -28.85
C PRO A 391 -8.99 0.60 -27.32
N GLU A 392 -7.87 1.00 -26.70
CA GLU A 392 -7.80 1.26 -25.25
C GLU A 392 -8.16 2.71 -24.87
N TRP A 393 -8.50 3.55 -25.84
CA TRP A 393 -8.86 4.95 -25.61
C TRP A 393 -10.37 5.10 -25.38
N ASN A 394 -10.77 6.20 -24.75
CA ASN A 394 -12.16 6.63 -24.77
C ASN A 394 -12.43 7.26 -26.14
N LEU A 395 -13.15 6.54 -26.99
CA LEU A 395 -13.45 6.95 -28.35
C LEU A 395 -14.82 7.65 -28.43
N HIS A 396 -14.90 8.69 -29.26
CA HIS A 396 -16.16 9.31 -29.63
C HIS A 396 -16.97 8.36 -30.51
N ALA A 397 -18.30 8.44 -30.47
CA ALA A 397 -19.20 7.60 -31.28
C ALA A 397 -19.03 7.78 -32.80
N GLU A 398 -18.35 8.85 -33.23
CA GLU A 398 -18.06 9.15 -34.65
C GLU A 398 -16.64 8.73 -35.06
N ALA A 399 -15.91 8.04 -34.17
CA ALA A 399 -14.57 7.54 -34.42
C ALA A 399 -14.59 6.06 -34.83
N SER A 400 -13.70 5.70 -35.74
CA SER A 400 -13.52 4.34 -36.24
C SER A 400 -12.04 3.97 -36.18
N VAL A 401 -11.73 2.86 -35.49
CA VAL A 401 -10.37 2.34 -35.41
C VAL A 401 -10.06 1.59 -36.71
N ILE A 402 -9.11 2.10 -37.49
CA ILE A 402 -8.67 1.48 -38.74
C ILE A 402 -7.61 0.42 -38.44
N SER A 403 -6.67 0.74 -37.55
CA SER A 403 -5.67 -0.17 -37.02
C SER A 403 -5.28 0.26 -35.59
N PRO A 404 -4.53 -0.54 -34.80
CA PRO A 404 -4.23 -0.22 -33.40
C PRO A 404 -3.67 1.20 -33.18
N TYR A 405 -2.92 1.75 -34.12
CA TYR A 405 -2.36 3.11 -34.04
C TYR A 405 -2.82 4.00 -35.20
N GLU A 406 -4.02 3.74 -35.74
CA GLU A 406 -4.66 4.55 -36.77
C GLU A 406 -6.16 4.72 -36.49
N LEU A 407 -6.60 5.98 -36.37
CA LEU A 407 -7.97 6.36 -36.08
C LEU A 407 -8.50 7.29 -37.16
N GLU A 408 -9.73 7.05 -37.57
CA GLU A 408 -10.50 7.97 -38.39
C GLU A 408 -11.65 8.56 -37.58
N VAL A 409 -11.89 9.86 -37.72
CA VAL A 409 -13.03 10.55 -37.11
C VAL A 409 -13.81 11.25 -38.20
N SER A 410 -15.03 10.78 -38.47
CA SER A 410 -15.96 11.42 -39.41
C SER A 410 -16.81 12.44 -38.66
N ALA A 411 -16.24 13.62 -38.43
CA ALA A 411 -16.80 14.61 -37.53
C ALA A 411 -17.98 15.38 -38.16
N ALA A 412 -19.15 15.31 -37.54
CA ALA A 412 -20.33 16.11 -37.93
C ALA A 412 -20.31 17.56 -37.37
N GLY A 413 -19.40 17.86 -36.45
CA GLY A 413 -19.24 19.17 -35.81
C GLY A 413 -17.95 19.23 -34.99
N LEU A 414 -17.69 20.35 -34.30
CA LEU A 414 -16.48 20.54 -33.51
C LEU A 414 -16.40 19.61 -32.28
N GLY A 415 -15.18 19.38 -31.79
CA GLY A 415 -14.94 18.79 -30.46
C GLY A 415 -15.20 17.30 -30.33
N ARG A 416 -14.97 16.51 -31.40
CA ARG A 416 -15.04 15.04 -31.38
C ARG A 416 -13.82 14.47 -30.67
N ASN A 417 -13.86 14.53 -29.35
CA ASN A 417 -12.75 14.19 -28.49
C ASN A 417 -12.59 12.68 -28.33
N ASN A 418 -11.40 12.19 -28.61
CA ASN A 418 -10.96 10.84 -28.25
C ASN A 418 -9.75 10.98 -27.34
N TYR A 419 -9.70 10.24 -26.24
CA TYR A 419 -8.69 10.49 -25.22
C TYR A 419 -8.25 9.28 -24.41
N VAL A 420 -7.05 9.40 -23.85
CA VAL A 420 -6.48 8.43 -22.91
C VAL A 420 -5.82 9.15 -21.73
N LYS A 421 -5.89 8.55 -20.53
CA LYS A 421 -5.14 9.01 -19.35
C LYS A 421 -3.77 8.32 -19.32
N VAL A 422 -2.72 9.08 -19.04
CA VAL A 422 -1.34 8.59 -19.01
C VAL A 422 -0.66 9.07 -17.74
N ASN A 423 0.00 8.17 -17.02
CA ASN A 423 0.81 8.52 -15.86
C ASN A 423 2.11 9.18 -16.33
N VAL A 424 2.42 10.33 -15.73
CA VAL A 424 3.63 11.09 -15.99
C VAL A 424 4.40 11.31 -14.71
N VAL A 425 5.72 11.37 -14.80
CA VAL A 425 6.57 11.88 -13.72
C VAL A 425 6.35 13.40 -13.60
N PRO A 426 6.09 13.94 -12.39
CA PRO A 426 5.99 15.38 -12.17
C PRO A 426 7.26 16.16 -12.58
N ASN A 427 7.08 17.43 -12.93
CA ASN A 427 8.10 18.40 -13.32
C ASN A 427 9.02 17.91 -14.44
N THR A 428 8.47 17.12 -15.37
CA THR A 428 9.22 16.44 -16.42
C THR A 428 8.74 16.89 -17.80
N ASP A 429 9.66 17.08 -18.73
CA ASP A 429 9.35 17.48 -20.09
C ASP A 429 8.99 16.28 -20.98
N TYR A 430 7.92 16.44 -21.75
CA TYR A 430 7.41 15.44 -22.69
C TYR A 430 7.24 16.04 -24.09
N GLU A 431 7.26 15.15 -25.08
CA GLU A 431 7.00 15.45 -26.48
C GLU A 431 5.91 14.52 -27.02
N LEU A 432 4.82 15.11 -27.52
CA LEU A 432 3.70 14.42 -28.17
C LEU A 432 3.81 14.60 -29.69
N ILE A 433 3.77 13.47 -30.41
CA ILE A 433 3.85 13.38 -31.87
C ILE A 433 2.62 12.63 -32.36
N CYS A 434 2.05 13.06 -33.49
CA CYS A 434 0.98 12.34 -34.20
C CYS A 434 0.98 12.80 -35.65
N ASP A 435 0.87 11.86 -36.59
CA ASP A 435 0.63 12.16 -37.99
C ASP A 435 -0.88 12.42 -38.15
N THR A 436 -1.27 13.68 -38.34
CA THR A 436 -2.70 14.04 -38.37
C THR A 436 -3.01 15.29 -39.18
N ASN A 437 -4.22 15.36 -39.72
CA ASN A 437 -4.85 16.57 -40.27
C ASN A 437 -5.82 17.25 -39.28
N GLY A 438 -5.92 16.76 -38.04
CA GLY A 438 -6.74 17.28 -36.95
C GLY A 438 -5.92 18.04 -35.90
N SER A 439 -6.35 17.97 -34.65
CA SER A 439 -5.72 18.62 -33.49
C SER A 439 -5.40 17.61 -32.39
N VAL A 440 -4.32 17.86 -31.64
CA VAL A 440 -4.02 17.13 -30.39
C VAL A 440 -4.12 18.05 -29.19
N GLY A 441 -4.45 17.49 -28.03
CA GLY A 441 -4.55 18.21 -26.77
C GLY A 441 -3.83 17.50 -25.63
N VAL A 442 -3.30 18.29 -24.69
CA VAL A 442 -2.78 17.80 -23.41
C VAL A 442 -3.46 18.59 -22.31
N LEU A 443 -4.19 17.89 -21.46
CA LEU A 443 -4.80 18.45 -20.26
C LEU A 443 -4.25 17.76 -18.99
N TYR A 444 -3.99 18.55 -17.97
CA TYR A 444 -3.56 18.18 -16.62
C TYR A 444 -4.79 17.88 -15.76
N GLU A 445 -4.74 16.79 -14.98
CA GLU A 445 -5.79 16.46 -14.00
C GLU A 445 -5.55 17.24 -12.70
N ASN A 446 -6.47 18.13 -12.34
CA ASN A 446 -6.46 18.84 -11.06
C ASN A 446 -6.94 17.91 -9.92
N GLU A 447 -6.76 18.33 -8.66
CA GLU A 447 -7.17 17.55 -7.48
C GLU A 447 -8.69 17.26 -7.43
N ASP A 448 -9.52 18.15 -7.97
CA ASP A 448 -10.97 17.98 -8.11
C ASP A 448 -11.37 17.11 -9.31
N LYS A 449 -10.40 16.51 -10.01
CA LYS A 449 -10.55 15.76 -11.26
C LYS A 449 -11.07 16.60 -12.45
N SER A 450 -11.06 17.93 -12.34
CA SER A 450 -11.20 18.82 -13.50
C SER A 450 -9.91 18.84 -14.31
N PHE A 451 -9.99 19.37 -15.54
CA PHE A 451 -8.85 19.37 -16.46
C PHE A 451 -8.50 20.80 -16.87
N THR A 452 -7.29 21.25 -16.54
CA THR A 452 -6.64 22.46 -17.10
C THR A 452 -5.60 22.01 -18.13
N GLY A 453 -4.99 22.86 -18.95
CA GLY A 453 -4.00 22.28 -19.88
C GLY A 453 -3.18 23.23 -20.71
N ALA A 454 -2.19 22.63 -21.39
CA ALA A 454 -1.37 23.26 -22.42
C ALA A 454 -2.14 23.52 -23.73
N GLY A 455 -3.47 23.35 -23.73
CA GLY A 455 -4.38 23.61 -24.83
C GLY A 455 -4.33 22.58 -25.97
N TYR A 456 -5.20 22.80 -26.97
CA TYR A 456 -5.18 22.07 -28.23
C TYR A 456 -4.19 22.73 -29.20
N THR A 457 -3.56 21.94 -30.07
CA THR A 457 -2.68 22.44 -31.12
C THR A 457 -2.74 21.55 -32.36
N ASN A 458 -2.44 22.15 -33.49
CA ASN A 458 -2.21 21.55 -34.80
C ASN A 458 -0.75 21.76 -35.25
N ALA A 459 0.10 22.32 -34.37
CA ALA A 459 1.55 22.41 -34.56
C ALA A 459 2.24 21.22 -33.88
N PHE A 460 3.08 20.51 -34.63
CA PHE A 460 3.77 19.29 -34.18
C PHE A 460 5.29 19.39 -34.36
N PRO A 461 6.09 18.80 -33.44
CA PRO A 461 5.67 18.10 -32.22
C PRO A 461 5.19 19.06 -31.11
N LYS A 462 4.27 18.60 -30.24
CA LYS A 462 3.82 19.37 -29.07
C LYS A 462 4.69 19.04 -27.86
N LYS A 463 5.43 20.02 -27.35
CA LYS A 463 6.22 19.91 -26.10
C LYS A 463 5.43 20.47 -24.92
N PHE A 464 5.56 19.84 -23.75
CA PHE A 464 4.96 20.33 -22.50
C PHE A 464 5.73 19.81 -21.28
N ASN A 465 5.65 20.53 -20.16
CA ASN A 465 6.12 20.07 -18.86
C ASN A 465 4.93 19.58 -18.04
N SER A 466 5.06 18.47 -17.31
CA SER A 466 3.97 17.93 -16.48
C SER A 466 3.61 18.81 -15.27
N GLY A 467 4.46 19.76 -14.86
CA GLY A 467 4.27 20.53 -13.62
C GLY A 467 4.15 19.59 -12.41
N SER A 468 3.37 19.94 -11.40
CA SER A 468 3.15 19.06 -10.23
C SER A 468 2.28 17.83 -10.52
N ASN A 469 1.79 17.64 -11.76
CA ASN A 469 0.83 16.59 -12.09
C ASN A 469 1.50 15.22 -12.25
N SER A 470 0.82 14.18 -11.75
CA SER A 470 1.20 12.78 -11.93
C SER A 470 0.43 12.06 -13.04
N VAL A 471 -0.60 12.71 -13.60
CA VAL A 471 -1.45 12.17 -14.68
C VAL A 471 -1.75 13.29 -15.67
N VAL A 472 -1.72 12.96 -16.96
CA VAL A 472 -2.22 13.82 -18.04
C VAL A 472 -3.24 13.08 -18.89
N ARG A 473 -4.13 13.82 -19.52
CA ARG A 473 -5.03 13.33 -20.55
C ARG A 473 -4.57 13.80 -21.92
N ILE A 474 -4.36 12.85 -22.81
CA ILE A 474 -3.95 13.08 -24.20
C ILE A 474 -5.18 12.96 -25.08
N PHE A 475 -5.38 13.95 -25.95
CA PHE A 475 -6.50 14.02 -26.88
C PHE A 475 -6.05 13.96 -28.33
N VAL A 476 -6.86 13.28 -29.15
CA VAL A 476 -6.96 13.49 -30.59
C VAL A 476 -8.38 13.96 -30.92
N THR A 477 -8.50 15.08 -31.62
CA THR A 477 -9.78 15.80 -31.79
C THR A 477 -9.79 16.70 -33.01
N ASN A 478 -10.98 17.16 -33.43
CA ASN A 478 -11.14 18.23 -34.41
C ASN A 478 -11.49 19.58 -33.77
N TYR A 479 -11.10 19.82 -32.52
CA TYR A 479 -11.50 21.01 -31.76
C TYR A 479 -11.27 22.36 -32.50
N MET A 480 -10.25 22.45 -33.36
CA MET A 480 -9.93 23.67 -34.11
C MET A 480 -10.30 23.59 -35.60
N SER A 481 -11.08 22.58 -36.03
CA SER A 481 -11.39 22.35 -37.43
C SER A 481 -12.84 21.83 -37.59
N PRO A 482 -13.65 22.39 -38.50
CA PRO A 482 -15.11 22.15 -38.57
C PRO A 482 -15.49 20.70 -38.94
N ALA A 483 -16.74 20.46 -39.34
CA ALA A 483 -17.15 19.14 -39.83
C ALA A 483 -16.23 18.65 -40.97
N GLY A 484 -15.87 17.37 -40.95
CA GLY A 484 -14.90 16.80 -41.89
C GLY A 484 -14.35 15.46 -41.44
N LYS A 485 -13.51 14.86 -42.30
CA LYS A 485 -12.83 13.59 -42.03
C LYS A 485 -11.42 13.84 -41.51
N TYR A 486 -11.15 13.37 -40.31
CA TYR A 486 -9.86 13.53 -39.63
C TYR A 486 -9.18 12.19 -39.42
N THR A 487 -7.88 12.13 -39.68
CA THR A 487 -7.08 10.93 -39.50
C THR A 487 -6.00 11.19 -38.46
N PHE A 488 -5.77 10.23 -37.58
CA PHE A 488 -4.71 10.27 -36.57
C PHE A 488 -3.94 8.96 -36.66
N SER A 489 -2.65 9.03 -36.96
CA SER A 489 -1.80 7.85 -37.04
C SER A 489 -0.49 8.05 -36.29
N LYS A 490 0.10 6.94 -35.84
CA LYS A 490 1.38 6.91 -35.12
C LYS A 490 1.45 7.87 -33.92
N PRO A 491 0.41 7.94 -33.06
CA PRO A 491 0.49 8.79 -31.88
C PRO A 491 1.58 8.26 -30.93
N MET A 492 2.47 9.16 -30.51
CA MET A 492 3.57 8.82 -29.62
C MET A 492 3.81 9.91 -28.59
N LEU A 493 3.76 9.53 -27.31
CA LEU A 493 4.18 10.38 -26.20
C LEU A 493 5.49 9.81 -25.65
N LYS A 494 6.52 10.64 -25.58
CA LYS A 494 7.84 10.27 -25.05
C LYS A 494 8.38 11.38 -24.16
N LEU A 495 9.40 11.05 -23.36
CA LEU A 495 10.20 12.04 -22.65
C LEU A 495 10.95 12.93 -23.65
N ALA A 496 11.02 14.22 -23.39
CA ALA A 496 11.67 15.17 -24.29
C ALA A 496 13.19 15.02 -24.22
N SER A 497 13.82 14.59 -25.33
CA SER A 497 15.28 14.63 -25.49
C SER A 497 15.73 16.00 -26.03
N VAL A 498 16.98 16.37 -25.75
CA VAL A 498 17.60 17.58 -26.33
C VAL A 498 17.80 17.46 -27.85
N SER A 499 17.74 16.25 -28.43
CA SER A 499 17.68 16.00 -29.89
C SER A 499 16.28 15.52 -30.32
N SER A 500 15.37 16.45 -30.64
CA SER A 500 13.99 16.15 -31.04
C SER A 500 13.84 15.63 -32.50
N SER A 501 14.89 15.10 -33.13
CA SER A 501 14.88 14.68 -34.55
C SER A 501 15.16 13.20 -34.83
N GLU A 502 15.38 12.32 -33.82
CA GLU A 502 16.06 11.04 -34.06
C GLU A 502 15.29 9.73 -33.83
N LYS A 503 14.06 9.73 -33.27
CA LYS A 503 13.33 8.45 -33.02
C LYS A 503 12.10 8.27 -33.91
N PRO A 504 12.07 7.23 -34.79
CA PRO A 504 10.87 6.86 -35.52
C PRO A 504 9.77 6.37 -34.57
N PHE A 505 8.53 6.39 -35.04
CA PHE A 505 7.39 5.85 -34.27
C PHE A 505 7.65 4.41 -33.83
N VAL A 506 7.36 4.13 -32.57
CA VAL A 506 7.33 2.78 -32.01
C VAL A 506 6.00 2.54 -31.27
N PRO A 507 5.37 1.36 -31.41
CA PRO A 507 4.28 0.96 -30.54
C PRO A 507 4.69 0.98 -29.06
N ARG A 508 3.73 1.20 -28.16
CA ARG A 508 3.95 1.03 -26.72
C ARG A 508 4.28 -0.45 -26.46
N ASN A 509 5.41 -0.67 -25.79
CA ASN A 509 5.94 -2.00 -25.53
C ASN A 509 6.55 -2.04 -24.13
N PRO A 510 5.71 -2.12 -23.09
CA PRO A 510 6.20 -2.16 -21.73
C PRO A 510 6.84 -3.52 -21.44
N SER A 511 7.91 -3.51 -20.64
CA SER A 511 8.47 -4.72 -20.04
C SER A 511 8.18 -4.74 -18.54
N TYR A 512 8.11 -5.92 -17.94
CA TYR A 512 7.74 -6.07 -16.54
C TYR A 512 8.49 -7.20 -15.86
N LEU A 513 8.47 -7.17 -14.53
CA LEU A 513 8.95 -8.22 -13.66
C LEU A 513 7.99 -8.34 -12.48
N TYR A 514 7.34 -9.49 -12.34
CA TYR A 514 6.47 -9.83 -11.21
C TYR A 514 7.14 -10.94 -10.43
N ALA A 515 7.37 -10.75 -9.12
CA ALA A 515 7.99 -11.78 -8.29
C ALA A 515 7.08 -12.16 -7.13
N GLU A 516 6.56 -13.38 -7.09
CA GLU A 516 5.70 -13.87 -6.00
C GLU A 516 6.53 -14.41 -4.83
N THR A 517 7.05 -13.48 -4.02
CA THR A 517 7.90 -13.80 -2.87
C THR A 517 7.74 -12.79 -1.73
N ILE A 518 8.18 -13.19 -0.53
CA ILE A 518 8.21 -12.34 0.67
C ILE A 518 9.67 -12.03 1.00
N LEU A 519 10.01 -10.75 1.04
CA LEU A 519 11.34 -10.23 1.36
C LEU A 519 11.30 -9.53 2.73
N ARG A 520 11.90 -10.17 3.73
CA ARG A 520 11.95 -9.67 5.11
C ARG A 520 13.17 -8.80 5.33
N GLY A 521 13.12 -7.92 6.34
CA GLY A 521 14.29 -7.12 6.68
C GLY A 521 14.09 -6.27 7.92
N LEU A 522 15.07 -6.32 8.82
CA LEU A 522 15.10 -5.58 10.08
C LEU A 522 16.54 -5.17 10.38
N ASN A 523 16.73 -4.06 11.09
CA ASN A 523 18.05 -3.62 11.57
C ASN A 523 19.13 -3.57 10.46
N ASN A 524 18.76 -3.11 9.26
CA ASN A 524 19.61 -3.04 8.06
C ASN A 524 20.14 -4.39 7.55
N LEU A 525 19.59 -5.50 8.05
CA LEU A 525 19.82 -6.83 7.50
C LEU A 525 18.58 -7.26 6.72
N ASN A 526 18.69 -7.29 5.40
CA ASN A 526 17.55 -7.55 4.53
C ASN A 526 17.74 -8.82 3.72
N ASP A 527 16.65 -9.57 3.52
CA ASP A 527 16.53 -10.52 2.41
C ASP A 527 16.76 -9.77 1.09
N MET A 528 17.23 -10.46 0.06
CA MET A 528 17.51 -9.82 -1.22
C MET A 528 17.02 -10.68 -2.37
N LEU A 529 16.15 -10.11 -3.21
CA LEU A 529 15.80 -10.66 -4.52
C LEU A 529 16.83 -10.18 -5.54
N TYR A 530 17.39 -11.12 -6.31
CA TYR A 530 18.35 -10.84 -7.36
C TYR A 530 18.31 -11.93 -8.44
N GLN A 531 18.86 -11.62 -9.60
CA GLN A 531 19.09 -12.61 -10.66
C GLN A 531 20.57 -13.00 -10.70
N ASP A 532 20.83 -14.28 -10.93
CA ASP A 532 22.18 -14.84 -11.05
C ASP A 532 22.12 -16.10 -11.91
N ASP A 533 22.93 -16.16 -12.98
CA ASP A 533 22.95 -17.26 -13.97
C ASP A 533 21.57 -17.51 -14.60
N GLY A 534 20.93 -16.43 -15.08
CA GLY A 534 19.58 -16.44 -15.65
C GLY A 534 18.44 -16.76 -14.67
N LYS A 535 18.74 -17.18 -13.44
CA LYS A 535 17.76 -17.64 -12.44
C LYS A 535 17.47 -16.57 -11.41
N TRP A 536 16.22 -16.51 -10.98
CA TRP A 536 15.80 -15.64 -9.89
C TRP A 536 15.99 -16.32 -8.55
N LYS A 537 16.66 -15.62 -7.63
CA LYS A 537 17.03 -16.14 -6.33
C LYS A 537 16.67 -15.15 -5.24
N VAL A 538 16.35 -15.67 -4.07
CA VAL A 538 16.26 -14.90 -2.83
C VAL A 538 17.40 -15.32 -1.91
N LEU A 539 18.27 -14.37 -1.55
CA LEU A 539 19.19 -14.52 -0.43
C LEU A 539 18.40 -14.28 0.85
N LYS A 540 17.90 -15.35 1.44
CA LYS A 540 17.08 -15.32 2.65
C LYS A 540 17.97 -15.30 3.89
N LYS A 541 17.84 -14.25 4.68
CA LYS A 541 18.55 -13.99 5.94
C LYS A 541 17.61 -14.08 7.15
N TRP A 542 16.30 -13.97 6.93
CA TRP A 542 15.28 -14.05 7.99
C TRP A 542 14.30 -15.20 7.76
N GLU A 543 13.73 -15.72 8.83
CA GLU A 543 12.60 -16.64 8.79
C GLU A 543 11.50 -16.20 9.75
N GLU A 544 10.26 -16.47 9.38
CA GLU A 544 9.11 -16.22 10.21
C GLU A 544 8.41 -17.54 10.54
N VAL A 545 8.01 -17.69 11.81
CA VAL A 545 7.28 -18.84 12.32
C VAL A 545 6.02 -18.35 13.01
N LEU A 546 4.90 -18.95 12.61
CA LEU A 546 3.65 -18.82 13.34
C LEU A 546 3.76 -19.67 14.60
N LEU A 547 3.55 -19.05 15.77
CA LEU A 547 3.53 -19.71 17.06
C LEU A 547 2.06 -20.01 17.40
N ASP A 548 1.61 -21.20 17.01
CA ASP A 548 0.23 -21.69 17.14
C ASP A 548 0.17 -23.10 17.78
N GLY A 549 -1.02 -23.72 17.87
CA GLY A 549 -1.18 -25.04 18.47
C GLY A 549 -0.42 -26.20 17.80
N ALA A 550 0.18 -26.00 16.62
CA ALA A 550 1.00 -27.02 15.96
C ALA A 550 2.43 -27.10 16.54
N ASN A 551 2.88 -26.10 17.30
CA ASN A 551 4.21 -26.11 17.91
C ASN A 551 4.28 -27.04 19.13
N PRO A 552 5.47 -27.60 19.44
CA PRO A 552 5.68 -28.47 20.61
C PRO A 552 5.74 -27.65 21.92
N TRP A 553 4.57 -27.16 22.35
CA TRP A 553 4.44 -26.36 23.56
C TRP A 553 4.70 -27.16 24.84
N ALA A 554 5.45 -26.55 25.75
CA ALA A 554 5.73 -27.08 27.07
C ALA A 554 5.62 -25.97 28.14
N TRP A 555 5.22 -26.38 29.33
CA TRP A 555 5.31 -25.56 30.53
C TRP A 555 6.76 -25.19 30.85
N HIS A 556 7.00 -23.98 31.36
CA HIS A 556 8.31 -23.56 31.83
C HIS A 556 8.30 -23.13 33.30
N ALA A 557 7.57 -22.07 33.65
CA ALA A 557 7.57 -21.50 34.99
C ALA A 557 6.33 -20.64 35.25
N ASP A 558 6.03 -20.41 36.53
CA ASP A 558 4.96 -19.55 37.00
C ASP A 558 5.53 -18.26 37.61
N PHE A 559 4.85 -17.14 37.37
CA PHE A 559 5.11 -15.83 37.97
C PHE A 559 3.79 -15.20 38.41
N VAL A 560 3.85 -14.22 39.31
CA VAL A 560 2.64 -13.54 39.80
C VAL A 560 1.91 -12.88 38.64
N GLY A 561 0.71 -13.35 38.29
CA GLY A 561 -0.11 -12.86 37.19
C GLY A 561 0.36 -13.25 35.79
N TYR A 562 1.37 -14.12 35.64
CA TYR A 562 1.94 -14.51 34.34
C TYR A 562 2.38 -15.96 34.28
N LYS A 563 2.17 -16.61 33.12
CA LYS A 563 2.77 -17.91 32.79
C LYS A 563 3.97 -17.75 31.87
N ALA A 564 5.06 -18.45 32.16
CA ALA A 564 6.11 -18.71 31.19
C ALA A 564 5.95 -20.10 30.56
N ILE A 565 6.01 -20.08 29.24
CA ILE A 565 5.69 -21.21 28.38
C ILE A 565 6.67 -21.21 27.22
N LYS A 566 7.04 -22.40 26.75
CA LYS A 566 8.10 -22.53 25.76
C LYS A 566 7.75 -23.43 24.60
N VAL A 567 8.31 -23.10 23.44
CA VAL A 567 8.47 -24.03 22.33
C VAL A 567 9.87 -24.65 22.48
N ALA A 568 9.91 -25.92 22.84
CA ALA A 568 11.16 -26.64 23.06
C ALA A 568 11.65 -27.33 21.78
N ASP A 569 12.97 -27.37 21.59
CA ASP A 569 13.65 -28.23 20.61
C ASP A 569 13.21 -28.06 19.13
N ALA A 570 12.58 -26.93 18.80
CA ALA A 570 11.98 -26.71 17.47
C ALA A 570 12.87 -25.91 16.50
N PHE A 571 14.01 -25.39 16.96
CA PHE A 571 14.84 -24.46 16.19
C PHE A 571 16.29 -24.95 16.05
N GLY A 572 17.04 -24.35 15.11
CA GLY A 572 18.45 -24.69 14.91
C GLY A 572 19.35 -24.25 16.07
N SER A 573 20.62 -24.64 16.02
CA SER A 573 21.62 -24.21 17.01
C SER A 573 21.87 -22.70 16.96
N ILE A 574 22.04 -22.07 18.12
CA ILE A 574 22.35 -20.63 18.27
C ILE A 574 23.68 -20.40 18.99
N THR A 575 24.44 -19.38 18.55
CA THR A 575 25.68 -18.93 19.19
C THR A 575 25.38 -17.79 20.17
N THR A 576 25.32 -18.11 21.47
CA THR A 576 25.14 -17.21 22.64
C THR A 576 23.80 -16.49 22.76
N SER A 577 23.36 -16.26 24.00
CA SER A 577 21.97 -15.99 24.40
C SER A 577 21.57 -14.51 24.57
N THR A 578 22.47 -13.55 24.33
CA THR A 578 22.24 -12.14 24.70
C THR A 578 21.97 -11.19 23.53
N ASN A 579 22.13 -11.62 22.28
CA ASN A 579 21.91 -10.74 21.14
C ASN A 579 20.42 -10.63 20.79
N THR A 580 19.75 -9.61 21.31
CA THR A 580 18.31 -9.37 21.07
C THR A 580 18.00 -8.79 19.69
N SER A 581 19.00 -8.41 18.90
CA SER A 581 18.81 -7.85 17.55
C SER A 581 18.44 -8.91 16.50
N ILE A 582 18.55 -10.20 16.83
CA ILE A 582 18.36 -11.32 15.90
C ILE A 582 16.92 -11.82 15.83
N TYR A 583 16.00 -11.29 16.65
CA TYR A 583 14.60 -11.72 16.64
C TYR A 583 13.63 -10.61 17.05
N GLN A 584 12.37 -10.79 16.69
CA GLN A 584 11.22 -10.05 17.20
C GLN A 584 10.05 -11.03 17.37
N VAL A 585 9.26 -10.83 18.43
CA VAL A 585 8.02 -11.57 18.64
C VAL A 585 6.87 -10.60 18.75
N THR A 586 5.83 -10.80 17.95
CA THR A 586 4.55 -10.13 18.14
C THR A 586 3.52 -11.08 18.72
N ASN A 587 2.68 -10.58 19.62
CA ASN A 587 1.56 -11.35 20.13
C ASN A 587 0.39 -11.39 19.13
N HIS A 588 -0.68 -12.08 19.50
CA HIS A 588 -1.90 -12.19 18.70
C HIS A 588 -2.64 -10.85 18.46
N LEU A 589 -2.34 -9.82 19.25
CA LEU A 589 -2.82 -8.44 19.06
C LEU A 589 -1.87 -7.62 18.17
N GLY A 590 -0.76 -8.19 17.71
CA GLY A 590 0.26 -7.48 16.95
C GLY A 590 1.16 -6.57 17.79
N ALA A 591 1.08 -6.62 19.13
CA ALA A 591 2.00 -5.93 20.01
C ALA A 591 3.38 -6.58 19.97
N LEU A 592 4.44 -5.78 19.87
CA LEU A 592 5.81 -6.23 20.02
C LEU A 592 6.06 -6.58 21.48
N LEU A 593 6.52 -7.81 21.73
CA LEU A 593 6.88 -8.26 23.07
C LEU A 593 8.25 -7.70 23.47
N LYS A 594 8.38 -7.32 24.74
CA LYS A 594 9.66 -6.95 25.34
C LYS A 594 10.64 -8.10 25.20
N LYS A 595 11.88 -7.80 24.84
CA LYS A 595 12.93 -8.81 24.69
C LYS A 595 13.63 -9.04 26.03
N LEU A 596 13.74 -10.30 26.43
CA LEU A 596 14.53 -10.68 27.61
C LEU A 596 16.01 -10.79 27.21
N THR A 597 16.90 -10.24 28.05
CA THR A 597 18.35 -10.20 27.81
C THR A 597 19.13 -11.20 28.66
N THR A 598 18.62 -11.56 29.83
CA THR A 598 19.22 -12.51 30.78
C THR A 598 18.15 -13.40 31.41
N SER A 599 18.53 -14.56 31.94
CA SER A 599 17.61 -15.42 32.71
C SER A 599 17.15 -14.77 34.02
N SER A 600 17.90 -13.79 34.54
CA SER A 600 17.49 -12.94 35.67
C SER A 600 16.41 -11.90 35.30
N ASP A 601 16.18 -11.63 34.01
CA ASP A 601 15.05 -10.79 33.57
C ASP A 601 13.70 -11.52 33.67
N LEU A 602 13.68 -12.80 34.07
CA LEU A 602 12.45 -13.57 34.29
C LEU A 602 11.59 -13.04 35.46
N GLU A 603 12.08 -12.09 36.27
CA GLU A 603 11.28 -11.38 37.30
C GLU A 603 10.23 -10.39 36.72
N LEU A 604 9.92 -10.48 35.43
CA LEU A 604 9.08 -9.53 34.73
C LEU A 604 7.61 -9.94 34.79
N ASN A 605 6.85 -9.26 35.64
CA ASN A 605 5.38 -9.11 35.57
C ASN A 605 4.97 -8.34 34.28
N SER A 606 5.43 -8.77 33.11
CA SER A 606 5.17 -8.14 31.81
C SER A 606 5.18 -9.18 30.68
N ALA A 607 4.45 -8.89 29.60
CA ALA A 607 4.46 -9.74 28.41
C ALA A 607 5.79 -9.58 27.66
N ALA A 608 6.55 -10.66 27.55
CA ALA A 608 7.90 -10.67 27.04
C ALA A 608 8.20 -11.94 26.24
N ALA A 609 9.28 -11.90 25.48
CA ALA A 609 9.77 -13.03 24.73
C ALA A 609 11.28 -13.17 24.89
N TRP A 610 11.71 -14.42 24.83
CA TRP A 610 13.11 -14.78 24.75
C TRP A 610 13.31 -15.82 23.66
N PHE A 611 14.38 -15.66 22.89
CA PHE A 611 14.80 -16.60 21.85
C PHE A 611 16.30 -16.85 22.01
N GLY A 612 16.65 -18.06 22.44
CA GLY A 612 18.04 -18.39 22.73
C GLY A 612 18.19 -19.79 23.31
N ASN A 613 19.36 -20.08 23.91
CA ASN A 613 19.59 -21.30 24.68
C ASN A 613 19.70 -21.00 26.19
N ILE A 614 18.92 -21.73 27.00
CA ILE A 614 18.73 -21.43 28.44
C ILE A 614 20.01 -21.77 29.23
N THR A 615 20.80 -22.72 28.73
CA THR A 615 22.00 -23.22 29.44
C THR A 615 23.23 -22.31 29.29
N GLY A 616 23.12 -21.20 28.55
CA GLY A 616 24.23 -20.26 28.32
C GLY A 616 25.33 -20.79 27.38
N ASN A 617 25.18 -22.02 26.86
CA ASN A 617 26.10 -22.66 25.92
C ASN A 617 25.51 -22.76 24.51
N ALA A 618 26.34 -23.12 23.53
CA ALA A 618 25.86 -23.47 22.19
C ALA A 618 24.90 -24.66 22.28
N GLY A 619 23.69 -24.49 21.78
CA GLY A 619 22.63 -25.51 21.86
C GLY A 619 21.44 -25.15 21.01
N VAL A 620 20.40 -25.99 21.06
CA VAL A 620 19.13 -25.75 20.37
C VAL A 620 18.45 -24.52 20.95
N ALA A 621 17.93 -23.65 20.09
CA ALA A 621 17.19 -22.47 20.54
C ALA A 621 15.78 -22.87 20.98
N ASP A 622 15.36 -22.33 22.13
CA ASP A 622 13.99 -22.34 22.63
C ASP A 622 13.37 -20.96 22.40
N VAL A 623 12.05 -20.92 22.24
CA VAL A 623 11.28 -19.67 22.37
C VAL A 623 10.54 -19.74 23.69
N ILE A 624 10.77 -18.78 24.58
CA ILE A 624 10.00 -18.63 25.83
C ILE A 624 9.15 -17.37 25.71
N LEU A 625 7.88 -17.48 26.07
CA LEU A 625 6.94 -16.37 26.13
C LEU A 625 6.42 -16.24 27.56
N THR A 626 6.35 -15.02 28.08
CA THR A 626 5.56 -14.72 29.28
C THR A 626 4.20 -14.18 28.85
N VAL A 627 3.13 -14.86 29.28
CA VAL A 627 1.75 -14.52 28.92
C VAL A 627 0.96 -14.17 30.17
N PRO A 628 0.21 -13.05 30.19
CA PRO A 628 -0.61 -12.68 31.34
C PRO A 628 -1.71 -13.70 31.64
N ASP A 629 -1.91 -13.99 32.93
CA ASP A 629 -2.97 -14.87 33.43
C ASP A 629 -4.36 -14.35 33.06
N ILE A 630 -4.54 -13.03 33.02
CA ILE A 630 -5.79 -12.41 32.57
C ILE A 630 -6.12 -12.71 31.10
N LEU A 631 -5.10 -12.97 30.25
CA LEU A 631 -5.30 -13.33 28.84
C LEU A 631 -5.55 -14.83 28.67
N THR A 632 -4.90 -15.67 29.47
CA THR A 632 -5.06 -17.13 29.39
C THR A 632 -6.32 -17.63 30.09
N GLY A 633 -6.71 -16.95 31.19
CA GLY A 633 -7.76 -17.38 32.10
C GLY A 633 -7.30 -18.43 33.12
N TRP A 634 -6.01 -18.77 33.16
CA TRP A 634 -5.44 -19.61 34.22
C TRP A 634 -5.23 -18.79 35.49
N ALA A 635 -5.36 -19.44 36.65
CA ALA A 635 -5.00 -18.84 37.93
C ALA A 635 -3.49 -18.95 38.18
N ASP A 636 -2.91 -18.06 38.99
CA ASP A 636 -1.51 -18.09 39.42
C ASP A 636 -1.08 -19.51 39.84
N SER A 637 -1.83 -20.14 40.76
CA SER A 637 -1.52 -21.48 41.27
C SER A 637 -1.67 -22.65 40.26
N TYR A 638 -2.23 -22.43 39.07
CA TYR A 638 -2.54 -23.51 38.13
C TYR A 638 -1.39 -23.76 37.15
N THR A 639 -0.94 -25.02 37.05
CA THR A 639 0.05 -25.46 36.05
C THR A 639 -0.66 -26.06 34.83
N PRO A 640 -0.68 -25.37 33.67
CA PRO A 640 -1.35 -25.87 32.47
C PRO A 640 -0.59 -27.03 31.81
N THR A 641 -1.35 -27.94 31.20
CA THR A 641 -0.81 -29.02 30.37
C THR A 641 -0.41 -28.52 28.98
N SER A 642 0.44 -29.26 28.25
CA SER A 642 0.81 -28.92 26.87
C SER A 642 -0.39 -28.75 25.94
N ASP A 643 -1.45 -29.55 26.10
CA ASP A 643 -2.65 -29.44 25.27
C ASP A 643 -3.50 -28.20 25.60
N GLU A 644 -3.54 -27.79 26.87
CA GLU A 644 -4.17 -26.53 27.28
C GLU A 644 -3.38 -25.33 26.77
N ILE A 645 -2.05 -25.41 26.75
CA ILE A 645 -1.19 -24.38 26.14
C ILE A 645 -1.47 -24.28 24.64
N LYS A 646 -1.56 -25.40 23.92
CA LYS A 646 -1.97 -25.40 22.49
C LYS A 646 -3.32 -24.75 22.27
N ALA A 647 -4.30 -25.00 23.15
CA ALA A 647 -5.61 -24.37 23.06
C ALA A 647 -5.49 -22.83 23.12
N TYR A 648 -4.68 -22.29 24.03
CA TYR A 648 -4.40 -20.86 24.11
C TYR A 648 -3.76 -20.31 22.84
N PHE A 649 -2.74 -20.99 22.28
CA PHE A 649 -2.12 -20.60 21.01
C PHE A 649 -2.94 -20.91 19.77
N ASN A 650 -4.08 -21.57 19.92
CA ASN A 650 -5.13 -21.63 18.91
C ASN A 650 -6.16 -20.51 19.06
N GLY A 651 -6.01 -19.64 20.06
CA GLY A 651 -6.89 -18.50 20.29
C GLY A 651 -8.02 -18.75 21.29
N TRP A 652 -7.88 -19.74 22.18
CA TRP A 652 -8.90 -20.06 23.19
C TRP A 652 -8.44 -19.69 24.60
N LYS A 653 -9.24 -18.89 25.30
CA LYS A 653 -9.08 -18.52 26.70
C LYS A 653 -9.98 -19.38 27.58
N VAL A 654 -9.53 -19.69 28.78
CA VAL A 654 -10.35 -20.39 29.79
C VAL A 654 -11.52 -19.51 30.21
N LYS A 655 -12.74 -20.05 30.07
CA LYS A 655 -14.01 -19.41 30.47
C LYS A 655 -14.39 -19.81 31.89
N ALA A 656 -14.27 -21.10 32.20
CA ALA A 656 -14.64 -21.67 33.49
C ALA A 656 -13.67 -22.78 33.88
N VAL A 657 -13.58 -23.02 35.18
CA VAL A 657 -12.73 -24.04 35.79
C VAL A 657 -13.53 -24.91 36.76
N ASP A 658 -13.03 -26.10 37.08
CA ASP A 658 -13.56 -26.93 38.17
C ASP A 658 -13.02 -26.48 39.55
N GLY A 659 -13.37 -27.23 40.60
CA GLY A 659 -12.92 -26.95 41.97
C GLY A 659 -11.40 -27.08 42.21
N SER A 660 -10.64 -27.58 41.24
CA SER A 660 -9.17 -27.68 41.25
C SER A 660 -8.50 -26.67 40.31
N ASN A 661 -9.24 -25.66 39.85
CA ASN A 661 -8.82 -24.68 38.83
C ASN A 661 -8.53 -25.27 37.44
N LYS A 662 -8.93 -26.52 37.17
CA LYS A 662 -8.74 -27.12 35.85
C LYS A 662 -9.74 -26.54 34.84
N PRO A 663 -9.31 -26.12 33.64
CA PRO A 663 -10.19 -25.63 32.59
C PRO A 663 -11.31 -26.62 32.22
N THR A 664 -12.55 -26.14 32.21
CA THR A 664 -13.74 -26.91 31.81
C THR A 664 -14.52 -26.29 30.65
N ALA A 665 -14.29 -25.00 30.36
CA ALA A 665 -14.92 -24.28 29.26
C ALA A 665 -13.97 -23.23 28.67
N TRP A 666 -14.22 -22.85 27.42
CA TRP A 666 -13.36 -22.02 26.57
C TRP A 666 -14.15 -20.99 25.77
N VAL A 667 -13.55 -19.80 25.63
CA VAL A 667 -14.02 -18.71 24.78
C VAL A 667 -12.89 -18.23 23.89
N SER A 668 -13.23 -17.64 22.75
CA SER A 668 -12.28 -16.98 21.87
C SER A 668 -11.57 -15.84 22.61
N VAL A 669 -10.24 -15.78 22.53
CA VAL A 669 -9.46 -14.63 23.02
C VAL A 669 -9.81 -13.34 22.27
N LEU A 670 -10.44 -13.46 21.09
CA LEU A 670 -10.70 -12.32 20.22
C LEU A 670 -11.97 -11.54 20.64
N ASP A 671 -13.06 -12.26 20.79
CA ASP A 671 -14.40 -11.68 20.90
C ASP A 671 -15.22 -12.29 22.04
N GLY A 672 -14.63 -13.19 22.83
CA GLY A 672 -15.31 -13.85 23.94
C GLY A 672 -16.39 -14.84 23.50
N THR A 673 -16.49 -15.16 22.21
CA THR A 673 -17.45 -16.15 21.70
C THR A 673 -17.13 -17.53 22.22
N ASP A 674 -18.16 -18.29 22.59
CA ASP A 674 -18.00 -19.66 23.07
C ASP A 674 -17.41 -20.57 21.99
N ALA A 675 -16.48 -21.45 22.38
CA ALA A 675 -16.04 -22.53 21.52
C ALA A 675 -17.25 -23.38 21.07
N PRO A 676 -17.33 -23.76 19.78
CA PRO A 676 -18.41 -24.61 19.26
C PRO A 676 -18.59 -25.92 20.03
N THR A 677 -17.51 -26.44 20.61
CA THR A 677 -17.54 -27.56 21.54
C THR A 677 -16.64 -27.26 22.73
N GLN A 678 -17.21 -27.30 23.93
CA GLN A 678 -16.56 -26.96 25.20
C GLN A 678 -15.68 -28.11 25.71
N THR A 679 -14.74 -28.56 24.88
CA THR A 679 -13.82 -29.68 25.18
C THR A 679 -12.39 -29.32 24.79
N LEU A 680 -11.42 -29.82 25.55
CA LEU A 680 -9.99 -29.61 25.27
C LEU A 680 -9.59 -30.18 23.89
N ASP A 681 -10.15 -31.33 23.50
CA ASP A 681 -9.85 -31.95 22.21
C ASP A 681 -10.26 -31.09 21.01
N TYR A 682 -11.37 -30.36 21.13
CA TYR A 682 -11.79 -29.42 20.08
C TYR A 682 -10.83 -28.22 20.01
N VAL A 683 -10.60 -27.54 21.13
CA VAL A 683 -9.85 -26.26 21.15
C VAL A 683 -8.36 -26.45 20.87
N LYS A 684 -7.78 -27.60 21.22
CA LYS A 684 -6.37 -27.92 20.89
C LYS A 684 -6.17 -28.27 19.41
N ALA A 685 -7.22 -28.73 18.72
CA ALA A 685 -7.16 -29.12 17.31
C ALA A 685 -7.62 -28.03 16.36
N ASN A 686 -8.44 -27.08 16.82
CA ASN A 686 -9.08 -26.07 15.98
C ASN A 686 -8.70 -24.67 16.43
N LYS A 687 -8.32 -23.81 15.49
CA LYS A 687 -8.10 -22.38 15.77
C LYS A 687 -9.42 -21.65 15.95
N ALA A 688 -9.46 -20.71 16.88
CA ALA A 688 -10.55 -19.76 16.99
C ALA A 688 -10.71 -18.99 15.68
N PRO A 689 -11.95 -18.72 15.23
CA PRO A 689 -12.20 -17.96 14.01
C PRO A 689 -11.45 -16.62 14.01
N ASN A 690 -10.85 -16.25 12.88
CA ASN A 690 -10.09 -15.01 12.70
C ASN A 690 -8.80 -14.84 13.54
N TYR A 691 -8.38 -15.86 14.29
CA TYR A 691 -7.15 -15.80 15.10
C TYR A 691 -5.90 -15.93 14.21
N THR A 692 -4.98 -14.98 14.36
CA THR A 692 -3.76 -14.89 13.52
C THR A 692 -2.46 -15.26 14.25
N GLY A 693 -2.53 -15.57 15.55
CA GLY A 693 -1.43 -16.13 16.33
C GLY A 693 -0.31 -15.17 16.71
N TYR A 694 0.57 -15.68 17.58
CA TYR A 694 1.87 -15.06 17.87
C TYR A 694 2.81 -15.31 16.69
N ARG A 695 3.75 -14.41 16.43
CA ARG A 695 4.71 -14.57 15.33
C ARG A 695 6.12 -14.32 15.82
N LEU A 696 7.01 -15.25 15.50
CA LEU A 696 8.45 -15.09 15.66
C LEU A 696 9.07 -14.76 14.31
N LEU A 697 9.75 -13.64 14.21
CA LEU A 697 10.64 -13.32 13.11
C LEU A 697 12.08 -13.39 13.64
N TYR A 698 12.92 -14.25 13.06
CA TYR A 698 14.29 -14.46 13.52
C TYR A 698 15.30 -14.55 12.38
N GLN A 699 16.54 -14.16 12.68
CA GLN A 699 17.66 -14.19 11.75
C GLN A 699 18.21 -15.61 11.63
N LEU A 700 18.48 -16.03 10.39
CA LEU A 700 19.15 -17.29 10.09
C LEU A 700 20.64 -17.19 10.39
N ALA A 701 21.18 -18.16 11.13
CA ALA A 701 22.62 -18.24 11.43
C ALA A 701 23.48 -18.35 10.16
N ARG A 702 22.94 -19.01 9.12
CA ARG A 702 23.53 -19.05 7.77
C ARG A 702 22.46 -18.59 6.78
N PRO A 703 22.69 -17.49 6.03
CA PRO A 703 21.83 -17.13 4.92
C PRO A 703 21.69 -18.30 3.94
N ARG A 704 20.50 -18.48 3.39
CA ARG A 704 20.25 -19.48 2.35
C ARG A 704 19.87 -18.81 1.05
N VAL A 705 20.30 -19.40 -0.05
CA VAL A 705 19.86 -19.00 -1.38
C VAL A 705 18.70 -19.92 -1.77
N VAL A 706 17.57 -19.32 -2.12
CA VAL A 706 16.36 -20.04 -2.57
C VAL A 706 16.12 -19.68 -4.02
N ASP A 707 16.10 -20.67 -4.91
CA ASP A 707 15.64 -20.50 -6.29
C ASP A 707 14.13 -20.24 -6.27
N ILE A 708 13.71 -19.18 -6.95
CA ILE A 708 12.31 -18.78 -7.07
C ILE A 708 11.95 -18.48 -8.53
N THR A 709 12.71 -19.02 -9.48
CA THR A 709 12.51 -18.76 -10.92
C THR A 709 11.10 -19.13 -11.38
N ASP A 710 10.49 -20.16 -10.77
CA ASP A 710 9.10 -20.59 -11.01
C ASP A 710 8.04 -19.60 -10.48
N LYS A 711 8.45 -18.61 -9.69
CA LYS A 711 7.60 -17.58 -9.06
C LYS A 711 7.88 -16.19 -9.60
N VAL A 712 8.65 -16.08 -10.67
CA VAL A 712 8.96 -14.81 -11.31
C VAL A 712 8.49 -14.84 -12.77
N GLU A 713 7.63 -13.88 -13.14
CA GLU A 713 7.13 -13.70 -14.50
C GLU A 713 7.69 -12.40 -15.10
N GLY A 714 8.27 -12.49 -16.30
CA GLY A 714 8.75 -11.33 -17.07
C GLY A 714 10.27 -11.11 -17.05
N SER A 715 10.68 -10.11 -17.81
CA SER A 715 12.07 -9.65 -17.97
C SER A 715 12.07 -8.17 -18.32
N LEU A 716 13.07 -7.41 -17.89
CA LEU A 716 13.11 -5.96 -18.05
C LEU A 716 14.14 -5.53 -19.08
N SER A 717 13.80 -4.50 -19.85
CA SER A 717 14.72 -3.85 -20.77
C SER A 717 14.50 -2.34 -20.79
N VAL A 718 15.57 -1.60 -21.03
CA VAL A 718 15.59 -0.13 -21.09
C VAL A 718 16.30 0.33 -22.36
N SER A 719 15.88 1.46 -22.92
CA SER A 719 16.52 2.04 -24.12
C SER A 719 16.26 3.53 -24.21
N GLY A 720 17.30 4.34 -24.06
CA GLY A 720 17.16 5.79 -23.89
C GLY A 720 16.53 6.15 -22.55
N GLN A 721 15.90 7.32 -22.55
CA GLN A 721 15.12 7.81 -21.42
C GLN A 721 13.76 7.11 -21.37
N VAL A 722 13.44 6.44 -20.26
CA VAL A 722 12.21 5.66 -20.06
C VAL A 722 11.61 5.91 -18.68
N GLN A 723 10.30 5.69 -18.54
CA GLN A 723 9.64 5.65 -17.23
C GLN A 723 9.72 4.25 -16.64
N VAL A 724 10.15 4.16 -15.38
CA VAL A 724 10.21 2.93 -14.59
C VAL A 724 9.30 3.08 -13.38
N SER A 725 8.42 2.11 -13.16
CA SER A 725 7.51 2.05 -12.01
C SER A 725 7.91 0.92 -11.09
N ILE A 726 8.04 1.21 -9.79
CA ILE A 726 8.29 0.22 -8.74
C ILE A 726 7.09 0.19 -7.80
N ASP A 727 6.53 -1.00 -7.60
CA ASP A 727 5.41 -1.21 -6.69
C ASP A 727 5.49 -2.60 -6.01
N SER A 728 4.44 -3.00 -5.31
CA SER A 728 4.30 -4.30 -4.62
C SER A 728 2.84 -4.73 -4.57
N GLY A 729 2.61 -5.98 -4.18
CA GLY A 729 1.27 -6.55 -4.04
C GLY A 729 0.65 -6.98 -5.37
N VAL A 730 1.46 -7.51 -6.30
CA VAL A 730 0.93 -8.21 -7.49
C VAL A 730 0.50 -9.63 -7.12
N VAL A 731 -0.64 -10.07 -7.61
CA VAL A 731 -1.07 -11.47 -7.58
C VAL A 731 -1.03 -11.98 -9.00
N VAL A 732 -0.31 -13.07 -9.25
CA VAL A 732 -0.04 -13.57 -10.60
C VAL A 732 -0.86 -14.84 -10.83
N ARG A 733 -1.59 -14.88 -11.96
CA ARG A 733 -2.32 -16.09 -12.42
C ARG A 733 -3.27 -16.66 -11.35
N GLU A 734 -4.00 -15.83 -10.61
CA GLU A 734 -5.06 -16.33 -9.73
C GLU A 734 -6.18 -16.93 -10.59
N LYS A 735 -6.59 -18.17 -10.29
CA LYS A 735 -7.71 -18.81 -11.00
C LYS A 735 -9.00 -18.03 -10.73
N ALA A 736 -9.61 -17.55 -11.80
CA ALA A 736 -10.89 -16.85 -11.74
C ALA A 736 -12.03 -17.82 -12.05
N ILE A 737 -13.18 -17.60 -11.42
CA ILE A 737 -14.43 -18.31 -11.71
C ILE A 737 -15.42 -17.28 -12.24
N PRO A 738 -15.48 -17.09 -13.59
CA PRO A 738 -16.41 -16.14 -14.17
C PRO A 738 -17.86 -16.51 -13.89
N LYS A 739 -18.73 -15.51 -13.73
CA LYS A 739 -20.15 -15.69 -13.47
C LYS A 739 -21.03 -14.96 -14.46
N VAL A 740 -21.96 -15.70 -15.06
CA VAL A 740 -22.96 -15.17 -15.99
C VAL A 740 -24.00 -14.33 -15.24
N SER A 741 -24.41 -13.22 -15.87
CA SER A 741 -25.43 -12.32 -15.35
C SER A 741 -26.83 -12.95 -15.38
N THR A 742 -27.74 -12.45 -14.55
CA THR A 742 -29.11 -12.97 -14.44
C THR A 742 -29.94 -12.77 -15.72
N ASP A 743 -29.61 -11.78 -16.53
CA ASP A 743 -30.22 -11.52 -17.84
C ASP A 743 -29.60 -12.35 -18.98
N GLY A 744 -28.52 -13.09 -18.71
CA GLY A 744 -27.83 -13.91 -19.70
C GLY A 744 -27.12 -13.13 -20.80
N LEU A 745 -26.76 -11.86 -20.57
CA LEU A 745 -26.09 -11.03 -21.57
C LEU A 745 -24.57 -10.91 -21.37
N TYR A 746 -24.10 -11.05 -20.12
CA TYR A 746 -22.70 -10.80 -19.76
C TYR A 746 -22.15 -11.88 -18.84
N CYS A 747 -20.82 -11.93 -18.76
CA CYS A 747 -20.10 -12.67 -17.74
C CYS A 747 -19.13 -11.73 -17.01
N CYS A 748 -18.91 -11.97 -15.71
CA CYS A 748 -18.04 -11.13 -14.89
C CYS A 748 -17.03 -11.92 -14.07
N ILE A 749 -15.95 -11.25 -13.70
CA ILE A 749 -14.98 -11.66 -12.68
C ILE A 749 -14.92 -10.57 -11.62
N ASN A 750 -14.81 -10.96 -10.34
CA ASN A 750 -14.64 -10.06 -9.20
C ASN A 750 -15.85 -9.15 -8.91
N SER A 751 -17.07 -9.62 -9.16
CA SER A 751 -18.30 -8.89 -8.88
C SER A 751 -18.72 -9.01 -7.41
N PHE A 752 -19.10 -7.91 -6.77
CA PHE A 752 -19.45 -7.85 -5.35
C PHE A 752 -20.70 -7.01 -5.11
N ASN A 753 -21.69 -7.56 -4.39
CA ASN A 753 -22.97 -6.93 -4.08
C ASN A 753 -23.69 -6.34 -5.31
N ASN A 754 -23.50 -6.97 -6.46
CA ASN A 754 -24.05 -6.50 -7.73
C ASN A 754 -25.37 -7.21 -8.04
N PRO A 755 -26.51 -6.50 -8.13
CA PRO A 755 -27.82 -7.13 -8.32
C PRO A 755 -27.99 -7.82 -9.68
N TYR A 756 -27.11 -7.55 -10.66
CA TYR A 756 -27.13 -8.24 -11.96
C TYR A 756 -26.60 -9.69 -11.89
N TYR A 757 -26.09 -10.14 -10.74
CA TYR A 757 -25.51 -11.48 -10.56
C TYR A 757 -26.08 -12.16 -9.33
N VAL A 758 -26.21 -13.48 -9.37
CA VAL A 758 -26.70 -14.27 -8.23
C VAL A 758 -25.63 -14.35 -7.14
N GLY A 759 -25.57 -13.37 -6.25
CA GLY A 759 -24.55 -13.29 -5.20
C GLY A 759 -23.17 -12.85 -5.69
N SER A 760 -22.27 -12.58 -4.74
CA SER A 760 -20.92 -12.09 -5.00
C SER A 760 -19.98 -13.22 -5.47
N VAL A 761 -19.03 -12.87 -6.35
CA VAL A 761 -17.92 -13.72 -6.81
C VAL A 761 -16.60 -12.95 -6.67
N PRO A 762 -16.16 -12.70 -5.42
CA PRO A 762 -14.91 -11.99 -5.17
C PRO A 762 -13.71 -12.87 -5.53
N LEU A 763 -12.64 -12.24 -6.00
CA LEU A 763 -11.30 -12.85 -5.96
C LEU A 763 -10.79 -12.90 -4.51
N LYS A 764 -9.69 -13.60 -4.28
CA LYS A 764 -9.12 -13.80 -2.94
C LYS A 764 -8.79 -12.48 -2.24
N ASN A 765 -8.26 -11.50 -2.98
CA ASN A 765 -7.95 -10.18 -2.45
C ASN A 765 -8.78 -9.12 -3.18
N LYS A 766 -9.06 -8.00 -2.50
CA LYS A 766 -9.69 -6.85 -3.15
C LYS A 766 -8.78 -6.31 -4.26
N VAL A 767 -9.33 -6.15 -5.45
CA VAL A 767 -8.59 -5.72 -6.64
C VAL A 767 -8.48 -4.21 -6.67
N SER A 768 -7.26 -3.68 -6.79
CA SER A 768 -7.03 -2.28 -7.16
C SER A 768 -7.13 -2.09 -8.66
N LYS A 769 -6.43 -2.95 -9.42
CA LYS A 769 -6.31 -2.83 -10.87
C LYS A 769 -6.04 -4.21 -11.49
N PHE A 770 -6.82 -4.60 -12.47
CA PHE A 770 -6.48 -5.73 -13.34
C PHE A 770 -5.32 -5.34 -14.25
N LEU A 771 -4.33 -6.24 -14.35
CA LEU A 771 -3.24 -6.13 -15.32
C LEU A 771 -3.57 -6.95 -16.56
N PHE A 772 -4.00 -8.21 -16.38
CA PHE A 772 -4.36 -9.11 -17.47
C PHE A 772 -5.45 -10.10 -17.06
N VAL A 773 -6.30 -10.49 -18.01
CA VAL A 773 -7.12 -11.70 -17.96
C VAL A 773 -6.53 -12.70 -18.95
N TYR A 774 -6.52 -13.98 -18.57
CA TYR A 774 -6.02 -15.05 -19.41
C TYR A 774 -7.10 -16.10 -19.64
N LYS A 775 -7.25 -16.55 -20.87
CA LYS A 775 -8.08 -17.68 -21.28
C LYS A 775 -7.17 -18.81 -21.75
N ASN A 776 -7.22 -19.97 -21.09
CA ASN A 776 -6.35 -21.11 -21.35
C ASN A 776 -4.86 -20.71 -21.41
N ASN A 777 -4.42 -19.95 -20.40
CA ASN A 777 -3.07 -19.41 -20.22
C ASN A 777 -2.60 -18.36 -21.25
N LYS A 778 -3.44 -17.94 -22.19
CA LYS A 778 -3.15 -16.85 -23.14
C LYS A 778 -3.88 -15.58 -22.74
N ILE A 779 -3.25 -14.42 -22.93
CA ILE A 779 -3.89 -13.13 -22.64
C ILE A 779 -5.18 -13.00 -23.47
N ASP A 780 -6.26 -12.63 -22.81
CA ASP A 780 -7.58 -12.40 -23.38
C ASP A 780 -7.93 -10.91 -23.27
N ASN A 781 -7.73 -10.17 -24.37
CA ASN A 781 -7.90 -8.71 -24.43
C ASN A 781 -9.35 -8.27 -24.67
N VAL A 782 -10.32 -9.21 -24.68
CA VAL A 782 -11.74 -8.90 -24.92
C VAL A 782 -12.44 -8.44 -23.64
N TRP A 783 -11.84 -8.70 -22.47
CA TRP A 783 -12.41 -8.31 -21.19
C TRP A 783 -12.33 -6.80 -20.95
N GLU A 784 -13.42 -6.21 -20.51
CA GLU A 784 -13.55 -4.81 -20.15
C GLU A 784 -13.43 -4.63 -18.63
N PHE A 785 -12.68 -3.62 -18.18
CA PHE A 785 -12.50 -3.32 -16.76
C PHE A 785 -13.32 -2.11 -16.32
N PHE A 786 -14.10 -2.25 -15.26
CA PHE A 786 -14.99 -1.20 -14.75
C PHE A 786 -14.62 -0.79 -13.33
N GLU A 787 -14.58 0.53 -13.08
CA GLU A 787 -14.49 1.17 -11.76
C GLU A 787 -15.85 1.79 -11.38
N ASP A 788 -16.86 0.95 -11.14
CA ASP A 788 -18.26 1.37 -10.93
C ASP A 788 -18.80 1.09 -9.53
N GLY A 789 -17.91 0.77 -8.58
CA GLY A 789 -18.27 0.44 -7.19
C GLY A 789 -18.91 -0.95 -7.01
N LYS A 790 -19.01 -1.77 -8.06
CA LYS A 790 -19.58 -3.13 -8.03
C LYS A 790 -18.54 -4.25 -8.06
N GLY A 791 -17.25 -3.89 -7.93
CA GLY A 791 -16.16 -4.85 -7.82
C GLY A 791 -15.82 -5.16 -6.37
N TYR A 792 -15.27 -6.35 -6.09
CA TYR A 792 -14.61 -6.59 -4.81
C TYR A 792 -13.27 -5.83 -4.80
N GLY A 793 -13.34 -4.58 -4.37
CA GLY A 793 -12.27 -3.61 -4.52
C GLY A 793 -12.68 -2.46 -5.43
N LYS A 794 -11.74 -1.95 -6.23
CA LYS A 794 -11.99 -0.86 -7.19
C LYS A 794 -12.50 -1.35 -8.54
N GLN A 795 -12.05 -2.52 -9.00
CA GLN A 795 -12.33 -2.99 -10.36
C GLN A 795 -13.04 -4.34 -10.41
N ARG A 796 -13.88 -4.50 -11.43
CA ARG A 796 -14.41 -5.79 -11.92
C ARG A 796 -14.10 -5.94 -13.40
N ALA A 797 -13.99 -7.17 -13.88
CA ALA A 797 -13.86 -7.46 -15.31
C ALA A 797 -15.16 -8.01 -15.86
N ASN A 798 -15.51 -7.62 -17.08
CA ASN A 798 -16.74 -8.02 -17.77
C ASN A 798 -16.45 -8.45 -19.21
N ILE A 799 -17.26 -9.36 -19.73
CA ILE A 799 -17.24 -9.77 -21.13
C ILE A 799 -18.67 -10.01 -21.61
N SER A 800 -18.92 -9.79 -22.91
CA SER A 800 -20.16 -10.21 -23.56
C SER A 800 -20.31 -11.73 -23.50
N LEU A 801 -21.52 -12.25 -23.29
CA LEU A 801 -21.73 -13.70 -23.28
C LEU A 801 -21.35 -14.35 -24.63
N ASN A 802 -21.46 -13.61 -25.74
CA ASN A 802 -21.09 -14.11 -27.07
C ASN A 802 -19.58 -14.39 -27.21
N ASP A 803 -18.75 -13.71 -26.43
CA ASP A 803 -17.28 -13.86 -26.47
C ASP A 803 -16.76 -14.75 -25.32
N PHE A 804 -17.65 -15.15 -24.40
CA PHE A 804 -17.32 -15.99 -23.26
C PHE A 804 -17.28 -17.48 -23.64
N ASP A 805 -16.21 -18.18 -23.26
CA ASP A 805 -16.05 -19.62 -23.46
C ASP A 805 -16.20 -20.34 -22.10
N PRO A 806 -17.36 -20.96 -21.81
CA PRO A 806 -17.59 -21.63 -20.53
C PRO A 806 -16.72 -22.88 -20.30
N ALA A 807 -16.08 -23.43 -21.34
CA ALA A 807 -15.19 -24.59 -21.22
C ALA A 807 -13.73 -24.19 -20.95
N ALA A 808 -13.39 -22.91 -21.07
CA ALA A 808 -12.03 -22.43 -20.85
C ALA A 808 -11.72 -22.21 -19.37
N GLU A 809 -10.44 -22.33 -19.02
CA GLU A 809 -9.96 -21.87 -17.73
C GLU A 809 -9.55 -20.41 -17.80
N TYR A 810 -10.02 -19.63 -16.82
CA TYR A 810 -9.69 -18.22 -16.70
C TYR A 810 -8.76 -17.96 -15.52
N TYR A 811 -7.75 -17.14 -15.76
CA TYR A 811 -6.82 -16.68 -14.75
C TYR A 811 -6.69 -15.16 -14.83
N VAL A 812 -6.35 -14.51 -13.73
CA VAL A 812 -6.19 -13.06 -13.66
C VAL A 812 -4.90 -12.70 -12.95
N THR A 813 -4.26 -11.64 -13.43
CA THR A 813 -3.13 -10.98 -12.75
C THR A 813 -3.56 -9.56 -12.38
N TYR A 814 -3.39 -9.16 -11.12
CA TYR A 814 -3.89 -7.88 -10.62
C TYR A 814 -3.06 -7.33 -9.47
N LEU A 815 -3.23 -6.03 -9.19
CA LEU A 815 -2.67 -5.36 -8.02
C LEU A 815 -3.68 -5.37 -6.87
N VAL A 816 -3.24 -5.74 -5.68
CA VAL A 816 -4.05 -5.70 -4.45
C VAL A 816 -4.37 -4.25 -4.06
N TRP A 817 -5.60 -3.99 -3.64
CA TRP A 817 -6.04 -2.68 -3.16
C TRP A 817 -5.64 -2.41 -1.71
N ASP A 818 -6.03 -3.28 -0.78
CA ASP A 818 -5.78 -3.15 0.66
C ASP A 818 -4.33 -3.54 0.98
N LYS A 819 -3.36 -2.85 0.37
CA LYS A 819 -1.93 -3.18 0.47
C LYS A 819 -1.46 -3.19 1.91
N GLU A 820 -1.98 -2.33 2.78
CA GLU A 820 -1.69 -2.29 4.20
C GLU A 820 -1.93 -3.64 4.91
N THR A 821 -2.86 -4.46 4.41
CA THR A 821 -3.13 -5.80 4.95
C THR A 821 -2.30 -6.90 4.30
N PHE A 822 -1.66 -6.62 3.17
CA PHE A 822 -0.96 -7.62 2.35
C PHE A 822 0.56 -7.46 2.35
N THR A 823 1.07 -6.24 2.15
CA THR A 823 2.49 -5.93 1.93
C THR A 823 2.87 -4.58 2.55
N ASN A 824 4.15 -4.23 2.54
CA ASN A 824 4.62 -2.84 2.63
C ASN A 824 5.21 -2.36 1.30
N LYS A 825 5.77 -1.15 1.29
CA LYS A 825 6.43 -0.56 0.11
C LYS A 825 7.94 -0.83 0.15
N PRO A 826 8.57 -1.20 -0.99
CA PRO A 826 10.03 -1.18 -1.10
C PRO A 826 10.55 0.25 -0.86
N VAL A 827 11.73 0.38 -0.26
CA VAL A 827 12.32 1.71 -0.01
C VAL A 827 13.02 2.22 -1.26
N ASN A 828 13.95 1.42 -1.76
CA ASN A 828 14.75 1.68 -2.94
C ASN A 828 15.03 0.34 -3.63
N VAL A 829 15.13 0.37 -4.95
CA VAL A 829 15.51 -0.76 -5.79
C VAL A 829 16.80 -0.39 -6.51
N LYS A 830 17.80 -1.27 -6.46
CA LYS A 830 19.02 -1.08 -7.24
C LYS A 830 18.76 -1.60 -8.65
N ALA A 831 18.94 -0.73 -9.64
CA ALA A 831 18.77 -1.06 -11.04
C ALA A 831 20.07 -0.85 -11.79
N SER A 832 20.54 -1.86 -12.51
CA SER A 832 21.81 -1.83 -13.23
C SER A 832 21.58 -2.06 -14.72
N TYR A 833 22.24 -1.26 -15.57
CA TYR A 833 22.13 -1.35 -17.02
C TYR A 833 23.49 -1.11 -17.68
N ASN A 834 23.65 -1.58 -18.92
CA ASN A 834 24.88 -1.40 -19.68
C ASN A 834 24.95 -0.01 -20.31
N THR A 835 26.12 0.61 -20.24
CA THR A 835 26.37 1.94 -20.81
C THR A 835 26.90 1.88 -22.25
N SER A 836 27.35 0.72 -22.72
CA SER A 836 27.94 0.53 -24.06
C SER A 836 27.25 -0.58 -24.86
N ILE A 837 27.25 -0.47 -26.19
CA ILE A 837 26.72 -1.51 -27.08
C ILE A 837 27.48 -2.83 -26.88
N ARG A 838 28.79 -2.78 -26.66
CA ARG A 838 29.61 -3.98 -26.45
C ARG A 838 29.19 -4.72 -25.18
N SER A 839 29.10 -4.04 -24.04
CA SER A 839 28.66 -4.67 -22.79
C SER A 839 27.22 -5.22 -22.88
N THR A 840 26.33 -4.55 -23.63
CA THR A 840 25.02 -5.10 -23.97
C THR A 840 25.12 -6.41 -24.76
N VAL A 841 25.90 -6.42 -25.84
CA VAL A 841 26.04 -7.60 -26.72
C VAL A 841 26.68 -8.77 -25.96
N ASP A 842 27.70 -8.51 -25.15
CA ASP A 842 28.37 -9.53 -24.34
C ASP A 842 27.38 -10.16 -23.33
N GLN A 843 26.61 -9.34 -22.60
CA GLN A 843 25.57 -9.84 -21.67
C GLN A 843 24.46 -10.60 -22.41
N MET A 844 24.01 -10.12 -23.59
CA MET A 844 23.00 -10.82 -24.37
C MET A 844 23.49 -12.18 -24.89
N ASN A 845 24.76 -12.29 -25.28
CA ASN A 845 25.36 -13.55 -25.69
C ASN A 845 25.44 -14.56 -24.54
N GLU A 846 25.80 -14.09 -23.34
CA GLU A 846 25.80 -14.90 -22.12
C GLU A 846 24.38 -15.39 -21.79
N GLN A 847 23.40 -14.48 -21.72
CA GLN A 847 21.99 -14.83 -21.50
C GLN A 847 21.45 -15.81 -22.54
N LEU A 848 21.83 -15.68 -23.81
CA LEU A 848 21.43 -16.60 -24.87
C LEU A 848 22.04 -17.99 -24.68
N ALA A 849 23.30 -18.08 -24.24
CA ALA A 849 23.95 -19.34 -23.91
C ALA A 849 23.25 -20.04 -22.73
N ASP A 850 22.84 -19.29 -21.71
CA ASP A 850 22.11 -19.78 -20.55
C ASP A 850 20.73 -20.30 -20.93
N VAL A 851 19.97 -19.52 -21.71
CA VAL A 851 18.65 -19.91 -22.22
C VAL A 851 18.74 -21.19 -23.03
N LYS A 852 19.75 -21.31 -23.91
CA LYS A 852 19.97 -22.54 -24.69
C LYS A 852 20.26 -23.74 -23.80
N SER A 853 21.05 -23.55 -22.74
CA SER A 853 21.37 -24.59 -21.76
C SER A 853 20.13 -25.02 -20.98
N MET A 854 19.32 -24.07 -20.50
CA MET A 854 18.05 -24.34 -19.81
C MET A 854 17.04 -25.05 -20.70
N ALA A 855 16.88 -24.59 -21.95
CA ALA A 855 15.98 -25.21 -22.92
C ALA A 855 16.36 -26.69 -23.14
N SER A 856 17.65 -26.98 -23.30
CA SER A 856 18.14 -28.36 -23.42
C SER A 856 17.84 -29.22 -22.17
N ILE A 857 17.97 -28.65 -20.98
CA ILE A 857 17.60 -29.32 -19.71
C ILE A 857 16.09 -29.60 -19.67
N HIS A 858 15.26 -28.64 -20.05
CA HIS A 858 13.81 -28.78 -20.10
C HIS A 858 13.37 -29.84 -21.10
N ASP A 859 13.93 -29.85 -22.31
CA ASP A 859 13.66 -30.88 -23.32
C ASP A 859 13.93 -32.29 -22.77
N ARG A 860 15.03 -32.44 -22.02
CA ARG A 860 15.38 -33.71 -21.38
C ARG A 860 14.38 -34.10 -20.27
N TYR A 861 13.94 -33.14 -19.45
CA TYR A 861 12.94 -33.41 -18.41
C TYR A 861 11.57 -33.74 -19.00
N LEU A 862 11.13 -33.00 -20.02
CA LEU A 862 9.89 -33.26 -20.73
C LEU A 862 9.92 -34.66 -21.35
N TYR A 863 11.01 -35.02 -22.03
CA TYR A 863 11.18 -36.38 -22.56
C TYR A 863 11.04 -37.47 -21.48
N LYS A 864 11.67 -37.28 -20.31
CA LYS A 864 11.52 -38.21 -19.17
C LYS A 864 10.08 -38.26 -18.63
N LEU A 865 9.40 -37.12 -18.56
CA LEU A 865 8.01 -37.04 -18.11
C LEU A 865 7.08 -37.77 -19.08
N LEU A 866 7.27 -37.57 -20.39
CA LEU A 866 6.52 -38.26 -21.45
C LEU A 866 6.76 -39.78 -21.41
N LEU A 867 8.00 -40.22 -21.18
CA LEU A 867 8.31 -41.63 -20.96
C LEU A 867 7.59 -42.19 -19.73
N ALA A 868 7.59 -41.47 -18.61
CA ALA A 868 6.90 -41.88 -17.38
C ALA A 868 5.37 -41.91 -17.57
N ALA A 869 4.80 -40.92 -18.25
CA ALA A 869 3.37 -40.87 -18.57
C ALA A 869 2.97 -42.06 -19.45
N LYS A 870 3.76 -42.36 -20.49
CA LYS A 870 3.56 -43.53 -21.34
C LYS A 870 3.68 -44.85 -20.57
N ALA A 871 4.65 -44.95 -19.66
CA ALA A 871 4.81 -46.13 -18.79
C ALA A 871 3.62 -46.32 -17.83
N ASN A 872 2.95 -45.22 -17.43
CA ASN A 872 1.75 -45.23 -16.60
C ASN A 872 0.44 -45.29 -17.41
N GLY A 873 0.51 -45.61 -18.72
CA GLY A 873 -0.66 -45.83 -19.57
C GLY A 873 -1.41 -44.57 -19.99
N TRP A 874 -0.82 -43.38 -19.82
CA TRP A 874 -1.41 -42.15 -20.34
C TRP A 874 -1.18 -42.10 -21.85
N SER A 875 -2.20 -41.70 -22.62
CA SER A 875 -1.99 -41.39 -24.04
C SER A 875 -1.20 -40.09 -24.12
N VAL A 876 0.05 -40.19 -24.55
CA VAL A 876 0.98 -39.07 -24.69
C VAL A 876 0.98 -38.55 -26.11
#